data_AF-A0A2H0QN91-F1
#
_entry.id   AF-A0A2H0QN91-F1
#
_cell.length_a   1.000
_cell.length_b   1.000
_cell.length_c   1.000
_cell.angle_alpha   90.00
_cell.angle_beta   90.00
_cell.angle_gamma   90.00
#
_symmetry.space_group_name_H-M   'P 1'
#
loop_
_entity.id
_entity.type
_entity.pdbx_description
1 polymer ?
#
loop_
_entity_poly.entity_id
_entity_poly.type
_entity_poly.pdbx_seq_one_letter_code
_entity_poly.pdbx_strand_id
1 'polypeptide(L)'
;MKLPIIDSQDQMASKEALQKYYTGDLIPPEKKEYLTLLRESQGPYLALKGAKGETKYMMDAASQIATLGLGFSPSAFMGTAHYLESWLNNTQGEATKALTDGLETFVKRKTNWNHVEMTFVNSGAEANETALGYCYKRRKHKSANKVLAFEGSFHGRMMVTLAATWNKSKREPFEWPGHEITYIPYPELPDSQIMLSNPQGWRELWRDSTRSDFSIPESYHNDPMLSLEVKSLEKVREALLSKTLFAIIVEPMQCEGGDCYSSNRFQNALLLMAKTFGVPVIFDEVQTGFHLGREFFWHTQFQLKNVDGSPLLPDFVTCAKKAQIGLVLSPNHLYKDAFERQEEYQVASLARGYIHAIALDQAQQKILSLEKHWDKLLQQLVLKHSKHLARPRGMGLCFAFDVLDKTKLNQYVDKRFQHGMLYYPAGDKTLRFRLNTAYNQQDLEFLFAELDHITNELFNNASEKLPTHVETAERSSDNVYAWQELILKSKLSDLQGEILPEAELMKQMSKLFGESSSSELVFIDKNNFEKFREKIVRMQQLNYEPARQTKIEKFEDAALNPSSICLALIKNDEIEAMSFASPLKINPTERGVKRDPYFNDEGVLYMLDVTVNKEGQGHGLGRQIKYATSLMAQSRGLKRIHGRNRDRLAAPMLSINLSLGGHELFYIHEDYPDNEDYRDVFYYTSPLKWNKTKLNLSQAKTSPITERSLDSQYINEQLPYMVNKICLSNFVSARFMEQVTGLFSSITPELRHGYVCSGQSECVDKIAKSLWYVSSKQTYRMLTFKGHYFGNGSFLSRSLSSKQHAFFPVDHLENPNENNWKEVLTEVENHLKKEKYLGIWLEPIQQQTMQRVPREFLKQLKELSTKLGTNLVYNETSSSRYSYSAQDYCLANQADISPDMGMIFLGGQAGIVYAKSEKFISKPLMLISTWDGDEFSFASYLRQVNSIHKDQKAFAQTIEKFEAKLKSMLSPYSLNNWEVFQGKGRFKADLPSHLASLFSHYEDYYLIDPSYDAMRDFIETEGIA
;
A
#
# COMPACT_ATOMS: atom_id res chain seq x y z
N MET A 1 -21.92 22.04 -5.33
CA MET A 1 -21.10 22.38 -6.52
C MET A 1 -21.51 21.50 -7.69
N LYS A 2 -21.19 21.91 -8.94
CA LYS A 2 -21.53 21.21 -10.17
C LYS A 2 -20.25 20.75 -10.87
N LEU A 3 -20.01 19.44 -10.94
CA LEU A 3 -18.82 18.88 -11.57
C LEU A 3 -19.14 18.42 -13.00
N PRO A 4 -18.41 18.87 -14.04
CA PRO A 4 -18.59 18.38 -15.39
C PRO A 4 -18.10 16.93 -15.48
N ILE A 5 -18.89 16.04 -16.07
CA ILE A 5 -18.48 14.64 -16.21
C ILE A 5 -17.85 14.35 -17.57
N ILE A 6 -17.10 13.24 -17.62
CA ILE A 6 -16.52 12.74 -18.87
C ILE A 6 -17.60 12.37 -19.89
N ASP A 7 -17.25 12.48 -21.18
CA ASP A 7 -18.03 12.01 -22.30
C ASP A 7 -17.17 11.18 -23.30
N SER A 8 -17.79 10.78 -24.42
CA SER A 8 -17.11 10.00 -25.45
C SER A 8 -15.96 10.73 -26.17
N GLN A 9 -16.01 12.06 -26.27
CA GLN A 9 -14.94 12.86 -26.88
C GLN A 9 -13.70 12.87 -25.97
N ASP A 10 -13.92 12.97 -24.66
CA ASP A 10 -12.85 12.90 -23.65
C ASP A 10 -12.09 11.57 -23.72
N GLN A 11 -12.81 10.46 -23.93
CA GLN A 11 -12.19 9.13 -24.12
C GLN A 11 -11.35 9.06 -25.39
N MET A 12 -11.88 9.55 -26.52
CA MET A 12 -11.15 9.53 -27.81
C MET A 12 -9.87 10.36 -27.74
N ALA A 13 -9.94 11.57 -27.16
CA ALA A 13 -8.77 12.43 -27.02
C ALA A 13 -7.70 11.82 -26.09
N SER A 14 -8.12 11.21 -24.97
CA SER A 14 -7.20 10.52 -24.06
C SER A 14 -6.54 9.31 -24.72
N LYS A 15 -7.31 8.53 -25.49
CA LYS A 15 -6.80 7.41 -26.29
C LYS A 15 -5.73 7.86 -27.29
N GLU A 16 -6.02 8.91 -28.06
CA GLU A 16 -5.06 9.48 -29.01
C GLU A 16 -3.79 9.96 -28.32
N ALA A 17 -3.93 10.63 -27.16
CA ALA A 17 -2.80 11.08 -26.37
C ALA A 17 -1.94 9.93 -25.81
N LEU A 18 -2.56 8.79 -25.48
CA LEU A 18 -1.87 7.59 -24.98
C LEU A 18 -1.22 6.78 -26.10
N GLN A 19 -1.78 6.79 -27.31
CA GLN A 19 -1.32 6.00 -28.45
C GLN A 19 0.16 6.24 -28.79
N LYS A 20 0.64 7.48 -28.65
CA LYS A 20 2.07 7.81 -28.88
C LYS A 20 3.03 7.06 -27.96
N TYR A 21 2.60 6.68 -26.75
CA TYR A 21 3.43 5.93 -25.79
C TYR A 21 3.34 4.41 -25.99
N TYR A 22 2.23 3.91 -26.55
CA TYR A 22 2.06 2.50 -26.87
C TYR A 22 2.57 2.11 -28.25
N THR A 23 2.94 3.09 -29.07
CA THR A 23 3.53 2.85 -30.39
C THR A 23 4.87 2.11 -30.23
N GLY A 24 5.01 0.98 -30.91
CA GLY A 24 6.21 0.14 -30.84
C GLY A 24 6.22 -0.87 -29.68
N ASP A 25 5.08 -1.09 -29.02
CA ASP A 25 4.88 -2.14 -28.01
C ASP A 25 5.90 -2.08 -26.85
N LEU A 26 6.29 -0.87 -26.43
CA LEU A 26 7.26 -0.67 -25.36
C LEU A 26 6.78 -1.24 -24.03
N ILE A 27 5.55 -0.87 -23.66
CA ILE A 27 4.81 -1.44 -22.54
C ILE A 27 3.40 -1.81 -23.01
N PRO A 28 2.71 -2.75 -22.37
CA PRO A 28 1.36 -3.07 -22.77
C PRO A 28 0.40 -1.89 -22.53
N PRO A 29 -0.60 -1.71 -23.40
CA PRO A 29 -1.58 -0.65 -23.25
C PRO A 29 -2.47 -0.84 -22.03
N GLU A 30 -2.82 0.27 -21.39
CA GLU A 30 -3.76 0.28 -20.28
C GLU A 30 -5.19 0.03 -20.73
N LYS A 31 -6.00 -0.57 -19.85
CA LYS A 31 -7.37 -0.97 -20.20
C LYS A 31 -8.37 0.17 -20.28
N LYS A 32 -8.19 1.24 -19.50
CA LYS A 32 -9.07 2.42 -19.59
C LYS A 32 -8.23 3.60 -20.03
N GLU A 33 -8.64 4.13 -21.18
CA GLU A 33 -7.87 5.12 -21.92
C GLU A 33 -8.23 6.53 -21.42
N TYR A 34 -7.96 6.84 -20.15
CA TYR A 34 -8.14 8.17 -19.58
C TYR A 34 -6.88 8.61 -18.80
N LEU A 35 -6.54 9.90 -18.93
CA LEU A 35 -5.41 10.51 -18.22
C LEU A 35 -5.89 11.13 -16.90
N THR A 36 -5.27 10.72 -15.78
CA THR A 36 -5.66 11.18 -14.44
C THR A 36 -5.10 12.55 -14.09
N LEU A 37 -5.88 13.29 -13.29
CA LEU A 37 -5.54 14.57 -12.69
C LEU A 37 -5.69 14.43 -11.16
N LEU A 38 -4.66 13.87 -10.52
CA LEU A 38 -4.78 13.42 -9.12
C LEU A 38 -4.97 14.54 -8.11
N ARG A 39 -4.39 15.72 -8.36
CA ARG A 39 -4.52 16.88 -7.46
C ARG A 39 -5.98 17.36 -7.40
N GLU A 40 -6.65 17.32 -8.54
CA GLU A 40 -8.02 17.79 -8.78
C GLU A 40 -9.08 16.75 -8.39
N SER A 41 -8.66 15.51 -8.12
CA SER A 41 -9.57 14.42 -7.71
C SER A 41 -10.07 14.67 -6.29
N GLN A 42 -11.36 14.43 -6.05
CA GLN A 42 -12.00 14.77 -4.77
C GLN A 42 -13.18 13.85 -4.43
N GLY A 43 -13.25 13.44 -3.17
CA GLY A 43 -14.34 12.62 -2.66
C GLY A 43 -14.51 11.33 -3.47
N PRO A 44 -15.72 10.98 -3.95
CA PRO A 44 -15.90 9.80 -4.79
C PRO A 44 -15.60 10.03 -6.27
N TYR A 45 -15.01 11.16 -6.68
CA TYR A 45 -14.80 11.52 -8.08
C TYR A 45 -13.32 11.54 -8.46
N LEU A 46 -12.97 10.73 -9.46
CA LEU A 46 -11.67 10.78 -10.12
C LEU A 46 -11.69 11.90 -11.15
N ALA A 47 -10.75 12.82 -11.05
CA ALA A 47 -10.56 13.87 -12.05
C ALA A 47 -9.68 13.36 -13.20
N LEU A 48 -10.07 13.75 -14.41
CA LEU A 48 -9.53 13.28 -15.67
C LEU A 48 -9.32 14.47 -16.61
N LYS A 49 -8.34 14.36 -17.51
CA LYS A 49 -8.10 15.37 -18.54
C LYS A 49 -9.15 15.24 -19.66
N GLY A 50 -9.93 16.29 -19.87
CA GLY A 50 -10.91 16.42 -20.94
C GLY A 50 -10.29 16.70 -22.30
N ALA A 51 -11.11 16.59 -23.36
CA ALA A 51 -10.67 16.72 -24.75
C ALA A 51 -10.07 18.10 -25.09
N LYS A 52 -10.47 19.17 -24.39
CA LYS A 52 -9.93 20.54 -24.57
C LYS A 52 -8.91 20.91 -23.50
N GLY A 53 -8.46 19.93 -22.70
CA GLY A 53 -7.51 20.13 -21.60
C GLY A 53 -8.15 20.59 -20.28
N GLU A 54 -9.47 20.72 -20.22
CA GLU A 54 -10.22 21.01 -19.00
C GLU A 54 -10.26 19.82 -18.03
N THR A 55 -10.61 20.06 -16.76
CA THR A 55 -10.85 18.99 -15.80
C THR A 55 -12.26 18.44 -15.93
N LYS A 56 -12.38 17.14 -16.19
CA LYS A 56 -13.63 16.36 -16.17
C LYS A 56 -13.61 15.35 -15.03
N TYR A 57 -14.77 14.83 -14.66
CA TYR A 57 -14.92 13.93 -13.52
C TYR A 57 -15.62 12.63 -13.89
N MET A 58 -15.27 11.57 -13.16
CA MET A 58 -15.93 10.28 -13.22
C MET A 58 -16.18 9.79 -11.80
N MET A 59 -17.40 9.37 -11.50
CA MET A 59 -17.76 8.77 -10.22
C MET A 59 -17.10 7.40 -10.07
N ASP A 60 -16.30 7.24 -9.03
CA ASP A 60 -15.69 5.98 -8.65
C ASP A 60 -16.58 5.21 -7.66
N ALA A 61 -17.47 4.39 -8.20
CA ALA A 61 -18.29 3.44 -7.45
C ALA A 61 -17.56 2.09 -7.25
N ALA A 62 -16.24 2.07 -7.44
CA ALA A 62 -15.38 0.94 -7.18
C ALA A 62 -14.25 1.22 -6.18
N SER A 63 -14.09 2.48 -5.75
CA SER A 63 -12.99 2.94 -4.88
C SER A 63 -11.62 2.43 -5.35
N GLN A 64 -11.35 2.49 -6.66
CA GLN A 64 -10.16 1.90 -7.29
C GLN A 64 -9.97 0.42 -6.91
N ILE A 65 -11.01 -0.39 -7.10
CA ILE A 65 -11.08 -1.82 -6.70
C ILE A 65 -10.85 -1.97 -5.19
N ALA A 66 -11.67 -1.27 -4.40
CA ALA A 66 -11.65 -1.28 -2.94
C ALA A 66 -10.29 -0.86 -2.33
N THR A 67 -9.60 0.12 -2.93
CA THR A 67 -8.35 0.69 -2.42
C THR A 67 -8.58 2.00 -1.66
N LEU A 68 -9.44 2.90 -2.15
CA LEU A 68 -9.61 4.24 -1.59
C LEU A 68 -10.81 4.35 -0.65
N GLY A 69 -10.69 3.85 0.57
CA GLY A 69 -11.78 3.82 1.57
C GLY A 69 -12.27 5.21 2.02
N LEU A 70 -11.42 6.24 1.98
CA LEU A 70 -11.79 7.64 2.29
C LEU A 70 -12.13 8.48 1.04
N GLY A 71 -12.03 7.91 -0.16
CA GLY A 71 -12.12 8.65 -1.43
C GLY A 71 -10.82 9.35 -1.82
N PHE A 72 -10.90 10.25 -2.80
CA PHE A 72 -9.78 11.05 -3.32
C PHE A 72 -9.54 12.32 -2.51
N SER A 73 -8.26 12.68 -2.40
CA SER A 73 -7.73 13.83 -1.65
C SER A 73 -8.24 13.97 -0.20
N PRO A 74 -8.33 12.89 0.59
CA PRO A 74 -8.74 13.00 1.99
C PRO A 74 -7.66 13.74 2.78
N SER A 75 -8.03 14.79 3.54
CA SER A 75 -7.06 15.62 4.25
C SER A 75 -6.14 14.81 5.18
N ALA A 76 -6.64 13.73 5.79
CA ALA A 76 -5.85 12.87 6.66
C ALA A 76 -4.57 12.33 5.98
N PHE A 77 -4.64 11.98 4.69
CA PHE A 77 -3.48 11.44 3.95
C PHE A 77 -2.38 12.46 3.64
N MET A 78 -2.65 13.76 3.84
CA MET A 78 -1.58 14.77 3.86
C MET A 78 -0.53 14.44 4.92
N GLY A 79 -0.94 13.74 5.99
CA GLY A 79 -0.09 13.25 7.07
C GLY A 79 1.11 12.42 6.60
N THR A 80 0.95 11.67 5.51
CA THR A 80 2.02 10.85 4.93
C THR A 80 3.25 11.70 4.60
N ALA A 81 3.05 12.92 4.11
CA ALA A 81 4.12 13.83 3.73
C ALA A 81 4.88 14.41 4.93
N HIS A 82 4.37 14.31 6.17
CA HIS A 82 5.04 14.87 7.35
C HIS A 82 6.18 14.00 7.87
N TYR A 83 6.32 12.76 7.39
CA TYR A 83 7.41 11.86 7.74
C TYR A 83 8.52 11.93 6.69
N LEU A 84 9.73 12.32 7.08
CA LEU A 84 10.89 12.36 6.17
C LEU A 84 11.18 10.95 5.61
N GLU A 85 10.96 9.93 6.43
CA GLU A 85 11.12 8.53 6.05
C GLU A 85 10.22 8.11 4.88
N SER A 86 9.05 8.74 4.71
CA SER A 86 8.19 8.49 3.54
C SER A 86 8.81 9.04 2.26
N TRP A 87 9.51 10.17 2.33
CA TRP A 87 10.21 10.76 1.19
C TRP A 87 11.43 9.95 0.76
N LEU A 88 12.18 9.45 1.73
CA LEU A 88 13.45 8.75 1.50
C LEU A 88 13.30 7.22 1.38
N ASN A 89 12.10 6.68 1.65
CA ASN A 89 11.87 5.25 1.86
C ASN A 89 12.83 4.63 2.91
N ASN A 90 13.01 5.32 4.03
CA ASN A 90 13.86 4.84 5.13
C ASN A 90 13.08 3.91 6.08
N THR A 91 13.22 2.60 5.87
CA THR A 91 12.51 1.57 6.65
C THR A 91 13.04 1.40 8.08
N GLN A 92 14.18 2.02 8.41
CA GLN A 92 14.84 1.92 9.72
C GLN A 92 14.71 3.20 10.57
N GLY A 93 14.00 4.22 10.07
CA GLY A 93 13.81 5.48 10.79
C GLY A 93 12.86 5.39 11.98
N GLU A 94 12.96 6.34 12.89
CA GLU A 94 12.17 6.39 14.11
C GLU A 94 10.67 6.54 13.82
N ALA A 95 10.30 7.34 12.81
CA ALA A 95 8.89 7.49 12.47
C ALA A 95 8.30 6.20 11.88
N THR A 96 9.08 5.48 11.06
CA THR A 96 8.66 4.17 10.52
C THR A 96 8.38 3.20 11.65
N LYS A 97 9.26 3.12 12.65
CA LYS A 97 9.04 2.28 13.83
C LYS A 97 7.78 2.69 14.60
N ALA A 98 7.59 3.99 14.86
CA ALA A 98 6.41 4.48 15.58
C ALA A 98 5.08 4.16 14.85
N LEU A 99 5.08 4.25 13.52
CA LEU A 99 3.91 3.88 12.69
C LEU A 99 3.62 2.39 12.75
N THR A 100 4.66 1.53 12.71
CA THR A 100 4.52 0.08 12.86
C THR A 100 3.97 -0.29 14.23
N ASP A 101 4.54 0.26 15.31
CA ASP A 101 4.09 0.01 16.69
C ASP A 101 2.64 0.49 16.90
N GLY A 102 2.29 1.66 16.34
CA GLY A 102 0.94 2.19 16.36
C GLY A 102 -0.05 1.32 15.59
N LEU A 103 0.33 0.81 14.42
CA LEU A 103 -0.50 -0.09 13.63
C LEU A 103 -0.70 -1.43 14.35
N GLU A 104 0.35 -2.01 14.93
CA GLU A 104 0.27 -3.25 15.71
C GLU A 104 -0.71 -3.09 16.89
N THR A 105 -0.59 -1.99 17.64
CA THR A 105 -1.47 -1.69 18.77
C THR A 105 -2.93 -1.52 18.31
N PHE A 106 -3.14 -0.82 17.19
CA PHE A 106 -4.46 -0.68 16.59
C PHE A 106 -5.05 -2.05 16.16
N VAL A 107 -4.28 -2.88 15.47
CA VAL A 107 -4.73 -4.22 15.03
C VAL A 107 -5.11 -5.06 16.25
N LYS A 108 -4.29 -5.11 17.31
CA LYS A 108 -4.61 -5.84 18.54
C LYS A 108 -5.95 -5.41 19.14
N ARG A 109 -6.23 -4.09 19.18
CA ARG A 109 -7.52 -3.57 19.65
C ARG A 109 -8.69 -4.01 18.76
N LYS A 110 -8.52 -4.01 17.44
CA LYS A 110 -9.61 -4.34 16.49
C LYS A 110 -9.88 -5.83 16.35
N THR A 111 -8.87 -6.67 16.57
CA THR A 111 -9.04 -8.12 16.52
C THR A 111 -9.32 -8.73 17.90
N ASN A 112 -9.05 -7.99 18.98
CA ASN A 112 -9.01 -8.51 20.35
C ASN A 112 -8.06 -9.71 20.50
N TRP A 113 -6.97 -9.73 19.73
CA TRP A 113 -5.94 -10.76 19.83
C TRP A 113 -4.91 -10.39 20.90
N ASN A 114 -4.52 -11.37 21.71
CA ASN A 114 -3.48 -11.20 22.72
C ASN A 114 -2.10 -10.95 22.09
N HIS A 115 -1.88 -11.47 20.89
CA HIS A 115 -0.62 -11.37 20.14
C HIS A 115 -0.90 -11.10 18.67
N VAL A 116 -0.01 -10.36 18.02
CA VAL A 116 -0.02 -10.10 16.57
C VAL A 116 1.41 -10.22 16.09
N GLU A 117 1.65 -11.12 15.14
CA GLU A 117 2.78 -10.99 14.23
C GLU A 117 2.31 -10.30 12.95
N MET A 118 3.12 -9.41 12.41
CA MET A 118 2.81 -8.61 11.22
C MET A 118 3.98 -8.66 10.24
N THR A 119 3.67 -8.86 8.96
CA THR A 119 4.62 -8.71 7.87
C THR A 119 4.11 -7.80 6.78
N PHE A 120 5.01 -6.94 6.30
CA PHE A 120 4.76 -5.98 5.24
C PHE A 120 5.30 -6.44 3.89
N VAL A 121 4.48 -6.30 2.85
CA VAL A 121 4.83 -6.57 1.44
C VAL A 121 4.14 -5.56 0.51
N ASN A 122 4.43 -5.58 -0.79
CA ASN A 122 3.96 -4.56 -1.73
C ASN A 122 2.50 -4.78 -2.19
N SER A 123 2.02 -6.02 -2.23
CA SER A 123 0.71 -6.34 -2.82
C SER A 123 -0.08 -7.42 -2.07
N GLY A 124 -1.37 -7.57 -2.41
CA GLY A 124 -2.21 -8.65 -1.88
C GLY A 124 -1.78 -10.04 -2.36
N ALA A 125 -1.28 -10.16 -3.59
CA ALA A 125 -0.75 -11.43 -4.09
C ALA A 125 0.50 -11.84 -3.31
N GLU A 126 1.41 -10.92 -3.03
CA GLU A 126 2.56 -11.18 -2.16
C GLU A 126 2.15 -11.51 -0.74
N ALA A 127 1.12 -10.86 -0.19
CA ALA A 127 0.65 -11.15 1.17
C ALA A 127 0.15 -12.60 1.27
N ASN A 128 -0.64 -13.04 0.28
CA ASN A 128 -1.11 -14.41 0.20
C ASN A 128 0.03 -15.42 -0.05
N GLU A 129 0.96 -15.14 -0.97
CA GLU A 129 2.15 -15.97 -1.21
C GLU A 129 3.06 -16.08 0.02
N THR A 130 3.16 -15.01 0.80
CA THR A 130 3.97 -14.95 2.03
C THR A 130 3.31 -15.76 3.14
N ALA A 131 2.01 -15.59 3.38
CA ALA A 131 1.25 -16.39 4.33
C ALA A 131 1.28 -17.89 3.98
N LEU A 132 1.08 -18.23 2.69
CA LEU A 132 1.22 -19.60 2.19
C LEU A 132 2.66 -20.12 2.36
N GLY A 133 3.68 -19.26 2.17
CA GLY A 133 5.08 -19.58 2.43
C GLY A 133 5.34 -19.98 3.88
N TYR A 134 4.79 -19.23 4.84
CA TYR A 134 4.87 -19.59 6.26
C TYR A 134 4.16 -20.90 6.57
N CYS A 135 2.98 -21.13 5.99
CA CYS A 135 2.26 -22.40 6.08
C CYS A 135 3.11 -23.55 5.52
N TYR A 136 3.71 -23.37 4.34
CA TYR A 136 4.54 -24.38 3.70
C TYR A 136 5.77 -24.72 4.55
N LYS A 137 6.52 -23.74 5.05
CA LYS A 137 7.71 -23.98 5.90
C LYS A 137 7.34 -24.84 7.13
N ARG A 138 6.14 -24.66 7.69
CA ARG A 138 5.69 -25.28 8.94
C ARG A 138 4.73 -26.46 8.81
N ARG A 139 4.37 -26.81 7.59
CA ARG A 139 3.44 -27.89 7.30
C ARG A 139 3.75 -29.15 8.11
N LYS A 140 2.69 -29.74 8.65
CA LYS A 140 2.71 -30.98 9.44
C LYS A 140 3.26 -32.16 8.65
N HIS A 141 2.83 -32.29 7.39
CA HIS A 141 3.28 -33.33 6.47
C HIS A 141 4.32 -32.75 5.50
N LYS A 142 5.59 -33.13 5.61
CA LYS A 142 6.66 -32.55 4.77
C LYS A 142 6.52 -32.88 3.27
N SER A 143 5.79 -33.94 2.92
CA SER A 143 5.42 -34.24 1.54
C SER A 143 4.22 -33.43 1.01
N ALA A 144 3.48 -32.71 1.86
CA ALA A 144 2.37 -31.89 1.43
C ALA A 144 2.86 -30.74 0.54
N ASN A 145 2.26 -30.62 -0.64
CA ASN A 145 2.65 -29.67 -1.68
C ASN A 145 1.45 -28.99 -2.35
N LYS A 146 0.22 -29.25 -1.87
CA LYS A 146 -1.01 -28.65 -2.42
C LYS A 146 -1.64 -27.65 -1.47
N VAL A 147 -2.34 -26.69 -2.04
CA VAL A 147 -3.25 -25.77 -1.34
C VAL A 147 -4.69 -26.15 -1.69
N LEU A 148 -5.59 -25.99 -0.72
CA LEU A 148 -7.03 -26.04 -0.97
C LEU A 148 -7.56 -24.61 -1.14
N ALA A 149 -8.33 -24.40 -2.20
CA ALA A 149 -9.06 -23.16 -2.47
C ALA A 149 -10.50 -23.48 -2.88
N PHE A 150 -11.34 -22.47 -3.04
CA PHE A 150 -12.75 -22.63 -3.36
C PHE A 150 -13.07 -22.21 -4.80
N GLU A 151 -14.01 -22.89 -5.43
CA GLU A 151 -14.58 -22.44 -6.72
C GLU A 151 -15.10 -21.01 -6.57
N GLY A 152 -14.85 -20.15 -7.57
CA GLY A 152 -15.20 -18.72 -7.53
C GLY A 152 -14.13 -17.79 -6.92
N SER A 153 -13.09 -18.32 -6.28
CA SER A 153 -12.11 -17.50 -5.55
C SER A 153 -11.18 -16.67 -6.43
N PHE A 154 -10.62 -15.60 -5.84
CA PHE A 154 -9.51 -14.83 -6.38
C PHE A 154 -8.51 -14.46 -5.29
N HIS A 155 -7.30 -15.01 -5.37
CA HIS A 155 -6.25 -14.84 -4.36
C HIS A 155 -5.02 -14.08 -4.87
N GLY A 156 -5.08 -13.56 -6.09
CA GLY A 156 -3.99 -12.82 -6.72
C GLY A 156 -3.49 -13.49 -7.99
N ARG A 157 -2.39 -12.96 -8.51
CA ARG A 157 -1.83 -13.37 -9.81
C ARG A 157 -0.34 -13.68 -9.75
N MET A 158 0.23 -14.03 -8.60
CA MET A 158 1.55 -14.66 -8.54
C MET A 158 1.43 -16.18 -8.75
N MET A 159 2.51 -16.94 -8.93
CA MET A 159 2.43 -18.33 -9.42
C MET A 159 1.47 -19.22 -8.59
N VAL A 160 1.61 -19.26 -7.27
CA VAL A 160 0.77 -20.12 -6.41
C VAL A 160 -0.60 -19.49 -6.16
N THR A 161 -0.67 -18.18 -5.98
CA THR A 161 -1.94 -17.45 -5.81
C THR A 161 -2.81 -17.40 -7.07
N LEU A 162 -2.19 -17.40 -8.25
CA LEU A 162 -2.86 -17.55 -9.54
C LEU A 162 -3.36 -18.98 -9.69
N ALA A 163 -2.55 -19.97 -9.31
CA ALA A 163 -3.00 -21.35 -9.27
C ALA A 163 -4.21 -21.50 -8.35
N ALA A 164 -4.27 -20.75 -7.23
CA ALA A 164 -5.38 -20.74 -6.28
C ALA A 164 -6.59 -19.89 -6.72
N THR A 165 -6.44 -19.06 -7.74
CA THR A 165 -7.52 -18.26 -8.33
C THR A 165 -8.35 -19.07 -9.32
N TRP A 166 -9.67 -19.15 -9.09
CA TRP A 166 -10.55 -20.04 -9.84
C TRP A 166 -10.61 -19.76 -11.34
N ASN A 167 -10.51 -18.49 -11.75
CA ASN A 167 -10.74 -18.10 -13.14
C ASN A 167 -9.77 -18.81 -14.11
N LYS A 168 -10.34 -19.74 -14.86
CA LYS A 168 -9.66 -20.63 -15.81
C LYS A 168 -8.82 -19.86 -16.85
N SER A 169 -9.39 -18.83 -17.47
CA SER A 169 -8.71 -18.01 -18.50
C SER A 169 -7.45 -17.29 -17.99
N LYS A 170 -7.42 -16.94 -16.70
CA LYS A 170 -6.23 -16.33 -16.07
C LYS A 170 -5.18 -17.38 -15.72
N ARG A 171 -5.61 -18.56 -15.28
CA ARG A 171 -4.76 -19.61 -14.68
C ARG A 171 -4.12 -20.54 -15.71
N GLU A 172 -4.91 -21.15 -16.60
CA GLU A 172 -4.47 -22.20 -17.55
C GLU A 172 -3.23 -21.85 -18.39
N PRO A 173 -3.06 -20.62 -18.89
CA PRO A 173 -1.88 -20.29 -19.69
C PRO A 173 -0.55 -20.46 -18.94
N PHE A 174 -0.57 -20.42 -17.60
CA PHE A 174 0.59 -20.44 -16.71
C PHE A 174 0.59 -21.60 -15.71
N GLU A 175 -0.25 -22.61 -15.90
CA GLU A 175 -0.24 -23.80 -15.03
C GLU A 175 1.05 -24.61 -15.22
N TRP A 176 1.66 -25.00 -14.11
CA TRP A 176 2.79 -25.91 -14.07
C TRP A 176 2.37 -27.26 -13.48
N PRO A 177 2.67 -28.39 -14.14
CA PRO A 177 2.38 -29.72 -13.63
C PRO A 177 2.92 -29.95 -12.21
N GLY A 178 2.18 -30.66 -11.36
CA GLY A 178 2.59 -31.00 -10.00
C GLY A 178 2.40 -29.90 -8.95
N HIS A 179 1.95 -28.71 -9.35
CA HIS A 179 1.62 -27.58 -8.47
C HIS A 179 0.13 -27.23 -8.51
N GLU A 180 -0.72 -28.23 -8.78
CA GLU A 180 -2.16 -28.05 -8.90
C GLU A 180 -2.84 -27.77 -7.56
N ILE A 181 -3.96 -27.03 -7.63
CA ILE A 181 -4.79 -26.67 -6.46
C ILE A 181 -5.97 -27.62 -6.35
N THR A 182 -6.35 -27.92 -5.10
CA THR A 182 -7.58 -28.66 -4.82
C THR A 182 -8.73 -27.66 -4.69
N TYR A 183 -9.62 -27.64 -5.66
CA TYR A 183 -10.82 -26.78 -5.64
C TYR A 183 -12.02 -27.51 -5.06
N ILE A 184 -12.68 -26.88 -4.10
CA ILE A 184 -13.93 -27.35 -3.51
C ILE A 184 -15.06 -26.35 -3.82
N PRO A 185 -16.30 -26.81 -4.09
CA PRO A 185 -17.44 -25.92 -4.24
C PRO A 185 -17.62 -24.98 -3.04
N TYR A 186 -17.77 -23.69 -3.30
CA TYR A 186 -18.09 -22.70 -2.27
C TYR A 186 -19.59 -22.79 -1.91
N PRO A 187 -19.96 -22.87 -0.62
CA PRO A 187 -21.37 -22.91 -0.23
C PRO A 187 -21.96 -21.49 -0.24
N GLU A 188 -22.25 -21.00 -1.44
CA GLU A 188 -22.80 -19.67 -1.66
C GLU A 188 -24.20 -19.52 -1.04
N LEU A 189 -24.36 -18.49 -0.23
CA LEU A 189 -25.66 -18.05 0.30
C LEU A 189 -26.48 -17.33 -0.78
N PRO A 190 -27.83 -17.40 -0.73
CA PRO A 190 -28.69 -16.67 -1.65
C PRO A 190 -28.66 -15.15 -1.47
N ASP A 191 -28.24 -14.67 -0.29
CA ASP A 191 -28.16 -13.26 0.10
C ASP A 191 -26.96 -12.99 1.03
N SER A 192 -26.91 -11.81 1.67
CA SER A 192 -25.85 -11.41 2.59
C SER A 192 -26.12 -11.73 4.08
N GLN A 193 -27.10 -12.59 4.40
CA GLN A 193 -27.39 -13.03 5.77
C GLN A 193 -26.40 -14.12 6.25
N ILE A 194 -25.22 -13.67 6.69
CA ILE A 194 -24.12 -14.57 7.08
C ILE A 194 -24.27 -15.22 8.46
N MET A 195 -25.17 -14.73 9.31
CA MET A 195 -25.33 -15.22 10.69
C MET A 195 -26.45 -16.23 10.78
N LEU A 196 -26.10 -17.51 10.64
CA LEU A 196 -27.02 -18.65 10.77
C LEU A 196 -26.79 -19.39 12.09
N SER A 197 -27.85 -20.01 12.60
CA SER A 197 -27.79 -20.85 13.79
C SER A 197 -27.14 -22.20 13.49
N ASN A 198 -26.24 -22.64 14.37
CA ASN A 198 -25.66 -23.97 14.31
C ASN A 198 -26.72 -25.03 14.67
N PRO A 199 -26.82 -26.14 13.93
CA PRO A 199 -27.63 -27.28 14.37
C PRO A 199 -27.00 -27.95 15.60
N GLN A 200 -27.79 -28.77 16.31
CA GLN A 200 -27.32 -29.46 17.51
C GLN A 200 -26.10 -30.35 17.19
N GLY A 201 -25.04 -30.22 17.98
CA GLY A 201 -23.79 -31.00 17.83
C GLY A 201 -22.85 -30.54 16.70
N TRP A 202 -23.14 -29.41 16.04
CA TRP A 202 -22.38 -28.96 14.86
C TRP A 202 -20.88 -28.80 15.13
N ARG A 203 -20.51 -28.12 16.22
CA ARG A 203 -19.10 -27.81 16.51
C ARG A 203 -18.33 -29.06 16.89
N GLU A 204 -18.93 -29.92 17.71
CA GLU A 204 -18.37 -31.18 18.16
C GLU A 204 -18.11 -32.12 16.97
N LEU A 205 -19.08 -32.24 16.06
CA LEU A 205 -18.96 -33.05 14.85
C LEU A 205 -17.71 -32.64 14.05
N TRP A 206 -17.58 -31.36 13.68
CA TRP A 206 -16.49 -30.91 12.83
C TRP A 206 -15.13 -30.86 13.54
N ARG A 207 -15.11 -30.62 14.86
CA ARG A 207 -13.89 -30.80 15.68
C ARG A 207 -13.42 -32.25 15.61
N ASP A 208 -14.33 -33.22 15.68
CA ASP A 208 -14.01 -34.66 15.72
C ASP A 208 -13.95 -35.31 14.33
N SER A 209 -13.76 -34.50 13.29
CA SER A 209 -13.76 -34.91 11.88
C SER A 209 -12.65 -35.89 11.47
N THR A 210 -11.63 -36.08 12.30
CA THR A 210 -10.54 -37.05 12.07
C THR A 210 -10.89 -38.48 12.47
N ARG A 211 -12.01 -38.69 13.17
CA ARG A 211 -12.44 -40.02 13.61
C ARG A 211 -12.73 -40.95 12.43
N SER A 212 -12.43 -42.23 12.61
CA SER A 212 -12.69 -43.27 11.61
C SER A 212 -14.18 -43.59 11.47
N ASP A 213 -14.95 -43.43 12.54
CA ASP A 213 -16.41 -43.62 12.60
C ASP A 213 -17.20 -42.32 12.37
N PHE A 214 -16.55 -41.31 11.77
CA PHE A 214 -17.19 -40.04 11.45
C PHE A 214 -18.40 -40.25 10.53
N SER A 215 -19.56 -39.78 10.98
CA SER A 215 -20.81 -39.81 10.21
C SER A 215 -21.58 -38.51 10.43
N ILE A 216 -22.22 -38.04 9.37
CA ILE A 216 -23.02 -36.81 9.41
C ILE A 216 -24.47 -37.17 9.75
N PRO A 217 -25.11 -36.48 10.71
CA PRO A 217 -26.52 -36.69 11.02
C PRO A 217 -27.41 -36.47 9.79
N GLU A 218 -28.32 -37.41 9.51
CA GLU A 218 -29.25 -37.32 8.37
C GLU A 218 -30.09 -36.02 8.41
N SER A 219 -30.41 -35.55 9.61
CA SER A 219 -31.14 -34.30 9.84
C SER A 219 -30.46 -33.07 9.24
N TYR A 220 -29.15 -33.11 8.99
CA TYR A 220 -28.42 -31.99 8.40
C TYR A 220 -28.69 -31.85 6.89
N HIS A 221 -29.25 -32.86 6.23
CA HIS A 221 -29.60 -32.80 4.81
C HIS A 221 -31.02 -32.25 4.56
N ASN A 222 -31.82 -32.04 5.61
CA ASN A 222 -33.22 -31.60 5.50
C ASN A 222 -33.35 -30.14 5.08
N ASP A 223 -32.41 -29.29 5.47
CA ASP A 223 -32.35 -27.89 5.06
C ASP A 223 -31.43 -27.75 3.82
N PRO A 224 -31.92 -27.18 2.70
CA PRO A 224 -31.12 -27.07 1.48
C PRO A 224 -29.79 -26.34 1.66
N MET A 225 -29.77 -25.28 2.48
CA MET A 225 -28.55 -24.49 2.71
C MET A 225 -27.54 -25.24 3.59
N LEU A 226 -28.00 -25.86 4.68
CA LEU A 226 -27.19 -26.73 5.52
C LEU A 226 -26.63 -27.91 4.72
N SER A 227 -27.45 -28.53 3.86
CA SER A 227 -27.05 -29.62 2.97
C SER A 227 -25.95 -29.18 2.00
N LEU A 228 -26.01 -27.96 1.46
CA LEU A 228 -24.96 -27.40 0.61
C LEU A 228 -23.63 -27.22 1.38
N GLU A 229 -23.70 -26.66 2.58
CA GLU A 229 -22.53 -26.47 3.45
C GLU A 229 -21.89 -27.80 3.84
N VAL A 230 -22.71 -28.78 4.25
CA VAL A 230 -22.27 -30.14 4.59
C VAL A 230 -21.55 -30.78 3.41
N LYS A 231 -22.12 -30.74 2.20
CA LYS A 231 -21.49 -31.31 1.00
C LYS A 231 -20.13 -30.67 0.70
N SER A 232 -20.01 -29.35 0.90
CA SER A 232 -18.72 -28.66 0.75
C SER A 232 -17.72 -29.14 1.81
N LEU A 233 -18.14 -29.20 3.08
CA LEU A 233 -17.28 -29.63 4.20
C LEU A 233 -16.86 -31.10 4.12
N GLU A 234 -17.71 -31.99 3.59
CA GLU A 234 -17.35 -33.39 3.29
C GLU A 234 -16.18 -33.47 2.31
N LYS A 235 -16.24 -32.69 1.21
CA LYS A 235 -15.15 -32.61 0.24
C LYS A 235 -13.88 -32.02 0.84
N VAL A 236 -14.01 -31.01 1.72
CA VAL A 236 -12.86 -30.50 2.48
C VAL A 236 -12.24 -31.61 3.34
N ARG A 237 -13.06 -32.39 4.05
CA ARG A 237 -12.61 -33.51 4.87
C ARG A 237 -11.88 -34.56 4.04
N GLU A 238 -12.43 -34.96 2.89
CA GLU A 238 -11.81 -35.89 1.95
C GLU A 238 -10.42 -35.39 1.50
N ALA A 239 -10.32 -34.11 1.14
CA ALA A 239 -9.06 -33.51 0.75
C ALA A 239 -8.04 -33.49 1.91
N LEU A 240 -8.47 -33.19 3.13
CA LEU A 240 -7.63 -33.21 4.33
C LEU A 240 -7.14 -34.63 4.67
N LEU A 241 -7.97 -35.66 4.49
CA LEU A 241 -7.61 -37.07 4.70
C LEU A 241 -6.48 -37.54 3.78
N SER A 242 -6.31 -36.91 2.61
CA SER A 242 -5.21 -37.21 1.68
C SER A 242 -3.82 -36.87 2.23
N LYS A 243 -3.73 -35.98 3.24
CA LYS A 243 -2.48 -35.46 3.83
C LYS A 243 -1.56 -34.73 2.82
N THR A 244 -2.09 -34.33 1.66
CA THR A 244 -1.33 -33.61 0.62
C THR A 244 -1.39 -32.08 0.77
N LEU A 245 -2.31 -31.58 1.61
CA LEU A 245 -2.56 -30.16 1.81
C LEU A 245 -1.59 -29.55 2.84
N PHE A 246 -0.98 -28.42 2.50
CA PHE A 246 -0.18 -27.63 3.45
C PHE A 246 -0.89 -26.36 3.95
N ALA A 247 -1.97 -25.93 3.28
CA ALA A 247 -2.80 -24.79 3.69
C ALA A 247 -4.19 -24.86 3.04
N ILE A 248 -5.15 -24.18 3.68
CA ILE A 248 -6.43 -23.78 3.09
C ILE A 248 -6.42 -22.26 2.95
N ILE A 249 -6.82 -21.73 1.80
CA ILE A 249 -7.04 -20.29 1.60
C ILE A 249 -8.48 -20.03 1.20
N VAL A 250 -9.10 -19.03 1.81
CA VAL A 250 -10.52 -18.71 1.59
C VAL A 250 -10.78 -17.21 1.78
N GLU A 251 -11.58 -16.63 0.89
CA GLU A 251 -12.14 -15.29 1.11
C GLU A 251 -13.36 -15.40 2.05
N PRO A 252 -13.46 -14.57 3.10
CA PRO A 252 -14.68 -14.47 3.91
C PRO A 252 -15.93 -14.15 3.10
N MET A 253 -15.77 -13.35 2.04
CA MET A 253 -16.74 -13.12 0.97
C MET A 253 -15.99 -13.10 -0.36
N GLN A 254 -16.36 -13.98 -1.30
CA GLN A 254 -15.70 -14.03 -2.60
C GLN A 254 -16.06 -12.80 -3.43
N CYS A 255 -15.09 -11.89 -3.62
CA CYS A 255 -15.34 -10.60 -4.26
C CYS A 255 -15.36 -10.67 -5.79
N GLU A 256 -14.39 -11.36 -6.39
CA GLU A 256 -14.32 -11.50 -7.86
C GLU A 256 -15.25 -12.60 -8.37
N GLY A 257 -15.59 -13.58 -7.52
CA GLY A 257 -16.50 -14.68 -7.84
C GLY A 257 -17.94 -14.25 -8.09
N GLY A 258 -18.31 -13.04 -7.69
CA GLY A 258 -19.66 -12.50 -7.81
C GLY A 258 -20.23 -12.06 -6.48
N ASP A 259 -19.44 -11.49 -5.57
CA ASP A 259 -19.90 -11.13 -4.22
C ASP A 259 -20.67 -12.27 -3.54
N CYS A 260 -20.04 -13.45 -3.48
CA CYS A 260 -20.63 -14.66 -2.91
C CYS A 260 -20.33 -14.71 -1.42
N TYR A 261 -21.37 -14.93 -0.60
CA TYR A 261 -21.27 -14.98 0.85
C TYR A 261 -21.32 -16.43 1.33
N SER A 262 -20.69 -16.70 2.47
CA SER A 262 -20.82 -17.96 3.22
C SER A 262 -21.26 -17.65 4.66
N SER A 263 -21.80 -18.65 5.34
CA SER A 263 -22.28 -18.47 6.71
C SER A 263 -21.15 -18.57 7.74
N ASN A 264 -21.39 -17.98 8.91
CA ASN A 264 -20.62 -18.23 10.13
C ASN A 264 -20.56 -19.73 10.47
N ARG A 265 -21.64 -20.49 10.22
CA ARG A 265 -21.74 -21.93 10.48
C ARG A 265 -20.74 -22.72 9.67
N PHE A 266 -20.63 -22.45 8.37
CA PHE A 266 -19.63 -23.04 7.47
C PHE A 266 -18.20 -22.67 7.88
N GLN A 267 -17.94 -21.38 8.09
CA GLN A 267 -16.60 -20.88 8.46
C GLN A 267 -16.13 -21.47 9.80
N ASN A 268 -17.05 -21.64 10.76
CA ASN A 268 -16.75 -22.27 12.04
C ASN A 268 -16.34 -23.74 11.88
N ALA A 269 -17.09 -24.50 11.07
CA ALA A 269 -16.79 -25.90 10.78
C ALA A 269 -15.45 -26.07 10.04
N LEU A 270 -15.19 -25.21 9.05
CA LEU A 270 -13.94 -25.20 8.29
C LEU A 270 -12.72 -25.02 9.20
N LEU A 271 -12.73 -24.00 10.06
CA LEU A 271 -11.63 -23.73 10.98
C LEU A 271 -11.44 -24.86 12.01
N LEU A 272 -12.53 -25.37 12.60
CA LEU A 272 -12.45 -26.48 13.56
C LEU A 272 -11.81 -27.73 12.93
N MET A 273 -12.30 -28.11 11.75
CA MET A 273 -11.79 -29.25 11.01
C MET A 273 -10.32 -29.06 10.63
N ALA A 274 -9.97 -27.95 10.00
CA ALA A 274 -8.59 -27.67 9.58
C ALA A 274 -7.61 -27.72 10.76
N LYS A 275 -8.00 -27.14 11.91
CA LYS A 275 -7.22 -27.18 13.16
C LYS A 275 -7.01 -28.59 13.68
N THR A 276 -8.03 -29.46 13.67
CA THR A 276 -7.90 -30.88 14.08
C THR A 276 -6.96 -31.65 13.15
N PHE A 277 -7.02 -31.40 11.84
CA PHE A 277 -6.11 -32.04 10.89
C PHE A 277 -4.67 -31.46 10.97
N GLY A 278 -4.51 -30.25 11.51
CA GLY A 278 -3.23 -29.54 11.59
C GLY A 278 -2.83 -28.90 10.27
N VAL A 279 -3.81 -28.41 9.51
CA VAL A 279 -3.62 -27.66 8.26
C VAL A 279 -4.06 -26.22 8.51
N PRO A 280 -3.17 -25.23 8.34
CA PRO A 280 -3.48 -23.83 8.63
C PRO A 280 -4.49 -23.24 7.64
N VAL A 281 -5.31 -22.30 8.13
CA VAL A 281 -6.29 -21.57 7.32
C VAL A 281 -5.90 -20.09 7.19
N ILE A 282 -5.86 -19.62 5.95
CA ILE A 282 -5.63 -18.21 5.59
C ILE A 282 -6.97 -17.61 5.19
N PHE A 283 -7.38 -16.57 5.91
CA PHE A 283 -8.47 -15.70 5.49
C PHE A 283 -7.91 -14.59 4.61
N ASP A 284 -8.26 -14.65 3.32
CA ASP A 284 -7.92 -13.63 2.34
C ASP A 284 -8.89 -12.45 2.49
N GLU A 285 -8.40 -11.43 3.18
CA GLU A 285 -9.11 -10.16 3.39
C GLU A 285 -8.51 -9.02 2.57
N VAL A 286 -7.81 -9.34 1.47
CA VAL A 286 -7.21 -8.34 0.58
C VAL A 286 -8.22 -7.31 0.13
N GLN A 287 -9.47 -7.72 -0.14
CA GLN A 287 -10.55 -6.81 -0.54
C GLN A 287 -11.54 -6.49 0.59
N THR A 288 -11.81 -7.44 1.48
CA THR A 288 -12.87 -7.32 2.51
C THR A 288 -12.44 -6.57 3.76
N GLY A 289 -11.13 -6.57 4.06
CA GLY A 289 -10.60 -5.89 5.23
C GLY A 289 -10.73 -4.37 5.17
N PHE A 290 -10.44 -3.72 6.29
CA PHE A 290 -10.49 -2.26 6.46
C PHE A 290 -11.88 -1.68 6.17
N HIS A 291 -12.92 -2.23 6.81
CA HIS A 291 -14.31 -1.78 6.67
C HIS A 291 -14.85 -1.82 5.24
N LEU A 292 -14.54 -2.85 4.44
CA LEU A 292 -15.44 -3.10 3.31
C LEU A 292 -16.83 -3.49 3.81
N GLY A 293 -16.88 -4.37 4.81
CA GLY A 293 -18.08 -4.72 5.56
C GLY A 293 -18.37 -3.72 6.67
N ARG A 294 -19.13 -4.15 7.68
CA ARG A 294 -19.48 -3.32 8.85
C ARG A 294 -18.34 -3.26 9.85
N GLU A 295 -17.66 -4.38 10.04
CA GLU A 295 -16.51 -4.50 10.94
C GLU A 295 -15.20 -4.16 10.23
N PHE A 296 -14.17 -3.81 11.03
CA PHE A 296 -12.87 -3.46 10.47
C PHE A 296 -12.25 -4.63 9.70
N PHE A 297 -12.21 -5.80 10.32
CA PHE A 297 -11.89 -7.08 9.66
C PHE A 297 -13.18 -7.84 9.43
N TRP A 298 -13.41 -8.32 8.21
CA TRP A 298 -14.65 -8.97 7.84
C TRP A 298 -14.92 -10.25 8.64
N HIS A 299 -13.87 -11.03 8.93
CA HIS A 299 -14.04 -12.31 9.62
C HIS A 299 -14.60 -12.18 11.04
N THR A 300 -14.43 -11.03 11.70
CA THR A 300 -14.95 -10.83 13.06
C THR A 300 -16.48 -10.78 13.08
N GLN A 301 -17.11 -10.44 11.94
CA GLN A 301 -18.57 -10.44 11.76
C GLN A 301 -19.18 -11.82 12.01
N PHE A 302 -18.44 -12.90 11.72
CA PHE A 302 -18.93 -14.26 11.91
C PHE A 302 -19.00 -14.71 13.38
N GLN A 303 -18.32 -13.99 14.29
CA GLN A 303 -18.27 -14.32 15.72
C GLN A 303 -17.95 -15.80 15.99
N LEU A 304 -16.90 -16.31 15.35
CA LEU A 304 -16.53 -17.72 15.36
C LEU A 304 -16.08 -18.16 16.76
N LYS A 305 -16.59 -19.31 17.22
CA LYS A 305 -16.32 -19.87 18.56
C LYS A 305 -15.85 -21.32 18.50
N ASN A 306 -14.98 -21.72 19.42
CA ASN A 306 -14.65 -23.10 19.72
C ASN A 306 -15.83 -23.82 20.40
N VAL A 307 -15.67 -25.13 20.63
CA VAL A 307 -16.66 -25.94 21.38
C VAL A 307 -16.87 -25.44 22.80
N ASP A 308 -15.81 -24.92 23.45
CA ASP A 308 -15.86 -24.34 24.81
C ASP A 308 -16.39 -22.89 24.85
N GLY A 309 -16.75 -22.32 23.69
CA GLY A 309 -17.24 -20.94 23.58
C GLY A 309 -16.17 -19.86 23.43
N SER A 310 -14.88 -20.21 23.54
CA SER A 310 -13.77 -19.25 23.31
C SER A 310 -13.67 -18.84 21.83
N PRO A 311 -13.04 -17.69 21.49
CA PRO A 311 -12.87 -17.26 20.11
C PRO A 311 -12.10 -18.27 19.26
N LEU A 312 -12.63 -18.58 18.06
CA LEU A 312 -11.97 -19.41 17.07
C LEU A 312 -11.40 -18.52 15.97
N LEU A 313 -10.07 -18.55 15.81
CA LEU A 313 -9.32 -17.64 14.94
C LEU A 313 -8.73 -18.39 13.73
N PRO A 314 -8.60 -17.75 12.55
CA PRO A 314 -7.77 -18.26 11.47
C PRO A 314 -6.29 -18.22 11.87
N ASP A 315 -5.44 -18.97 11.15
CA ASP A 315 -3.98 -18.93 11.35
C ASP A 315 -3.37 -17.65 10.79
N PHE A 316 -3.91 -17.17 9.66
CA PHE A 316 -3.49 -15.94 9.03
C PHE A 316 -4.66 -15.13 8.52
N VAL A 317 -4.52 -13.80 8.56
CA VAL A 317 -5.37 -12.85 7.85
C VAL A 317 -4.47 -12.03 6.94
N THR A 318 -4.76 -11.99 5.65
CA THR A 318 -4.01 -11.17 4.68
C THR A 318 -4.82 -9.96 4.26
N CYS A 319 -4.18 -8.79 4.13
CA CYS A 319 -4.85 -7.55 3.71
C CYS A 319 -3.99 -6.82 2.68
N ALA A 320 -4.62 -6.05 1.79
CA ALA A 320 -3.97 -5.07 0.91
C ALA A 320 -5.03 -4.04 0.50
N LYS A 321 -4.96 -3.47 -0.71
CA LYS A 321 -5.95 -2.51 -1.23
C LYS A 321 -6.23 -1.38 -0.24
N LYS A 322 -7.37 -1.38 0.48
CA LYS A 322 -7.65 -0.39 1.55
C LYS A 322 -6.56 -0.34 2.61
N ALA A 323 -5.87 -1.43 2.90
CA ALA A 323 -4.73 -1.41 3.80
C ALA A 323 -3.57 -0.53 3.31
N GLN A 324 -3.55 -0.11 2.04
CA GLN A 324 -2.50 0.68 1.38
C GLN A 324 -1.13 0.00 1.29
N ILE A 325 -0.93 -1.09 2.01
CA ILE A 325 0.26 -1.94 2.04
C ILE A 325 -0.21 -3.40 2.11
N GLY A 326 0.57 -4.35 1.59
CA GLY A 326 0.30 -5.76 1.80
C GLY A 326 0.64 -6.14 3.24
N LEU A 327 -0.31 -6.75 3.94
CA LEU A 327 -0.18 -7.16 5.35
C LEU A 327 -0.44 -8.65 5.47
N VAL A 328 0.43 -9.33 6.22
CA VAL A 328 0.20 -10.68 6.72
C VAL A 328 0.10 -10.59 8.23
N LEU A 329 -1.05 -10.95 8.78
CA LEU A 329 -1.33 -10.92 10.22
C LEU A 329 -1.48 -12.34 10.74
N SER A 330 -0.92 -12.63 11.92
CA SER A 330 -1.10 -13.91 12.60
C SER A 330 -1.34 -13.68 14.11
N PRO A 331 -2.37 -14.31 14.72
CA PRO A 331 -2.54 -14.31 16.17
C PRO A 331 -1.54 -15.24 16.89
N ASN A 332 -0.76 -16.03 16.15
CA ASN A 332 0.00 -17.13 16.68
C ASN A 332 1.51 -16.83 16.70
N HIS A 333 2.04 -16.61 17.91
CA HIS A 333 3.46 -16.39 18.18
C HIS A 333 4.37 -17.50 17.64
N LEU A 334 3.82 -18.70 17.44
CA LEU A 334 4.59 -19.81 16.90
C LEU A 334 5.29 -19.31 15.64
N TYR A 335 4.61 -18.61 14.73
CA TYR A 335 5.18 -18.21 13.43
C TYR A 335 6.38 -17.27 13.51
N LYS A 336 6.69 -16.67 14.67
CA LYS A 336 7.81 -15.75 14.90
C LYS A 336 9.12 -16.23 14.27
N ASP A 337 9.50 -17.49 14.50
CA ASP A 337 10.75 -18.06 13.97
C ASP A 337 10.71 -18.40 12.47
N ALA A 338 9.54 -18.38 11.84
CA ALA A 338 9.39 -18.51 10.38
C ALA A 338 9.41 -17.16 9.65
N PHE A 339 9.31 -16.04 10.38
CA PHE A 339 9.50 -14.71 9.83
C PHE A 339 10.98 -14.46 9.61
N GLU A 340 11.48 -14.80 8.43
CA GLU A 340 12.63 -14.09 7.88
C GLU A 340 12.15 -12.68 7.52
N ARG A 341 12.38 -11.71 8.41
CA ARG A 341 11.96 -10.30 8.24
C ARG A 341 12.76 -9.58 7.14
N GLN A 342 12.73 -10.12 5.92
CA GLN A 342 13.26 -9.49 4.72
C GLN A 342 12.09 -8.88 3.94
N GLU A 343 11.50 -7.85 4.56
CA GLU A 343 10.31 -7.18 4.06
C GLU A 343 10.66 -6.18 2.97
N GLU A 344 9.86 -6.15 1.91
CA GLU A 344 9.98 -5.20 0.81
C GLU A 344 8.69 -4.38 0.77
N TYR A 345 8.78 -3.11 1.15
CA TYR A 345 7.64 -2.18 1.12
C TYR A 345 8.11 -0.73 0.98
N GLN A 346 7.15 0.16 0.71
CA GLN A 346 7.33 1.61 0.69
C GLN A 346 6.84 2.23 2.01
N VAL A 347 7.66 3.04 2.68
CA VAL A 347 7.28 3.72 3.93
C VAL A 347 6.06 4.63 3.75
N ALA A 348 5.93 5.31 2.60
CA ALA A 348 4.73 6.09 2.29
C ALA A 348 3.45 5.22 2.27
N SER A 349 3.54 3.96 1.83
CA SER A 349 2.43 3.00 1.87
C SER A 349 2.10 2.56 3.30
N LEU A 350 3.11 2.34 4.16
CA LEU A 350 2.92 2.07 5.59
C LEU A 350 2.22 3.26 6.28
N ALA A 351 2.70 4.47 6.08
CA ALA A 351 2.13 5.69 6.66
C ALA A 351 0.67 5.89 6.21
N ARG A 352 0.38 5.74 4.91
CA ARG A 352 -1.00 5.74 4.41
C ARG A 352 -1.83 4.64 5.05
N GLY A 353 -1.31 3.42 5.17
CA GLY A 353 -2.01 2.28 5.77
C GLY A 353 -2.41 2.53 7.22
N TYR A 354 -1.48 3.05 8.02
CA TYR A 354 -1.74 3.47 9.39
C TYR A 354 -2.82 4.57 9.46
N ILE A 355 -2.63 5.67 8.71
CA ILE A 355 -3.58 6.79 8.71
C ILE A 355 -4.97 6.31 8.27
N HIS A 356 -5.03 5.46 7.24
CA HIS A 356 -6.29 4.95 6.70
C HIS A 356 -7.00 4.04 7.69
N ALA A 357 -6.26 3.17 8.39
CA ALA A 357 -6.81 2.29 9.42
C ALA A 357 -7.51 3.11 10.51
N ILE A 358 -6.82 4.11 11.06
CA ILE A 358 -7.35 4.98 12.11
C ILE A 358 -8.56 5.76 11.57
N ALA A 359 -8.41 6.48 10.46
CA ALA A 359 -9.45 7.37 9.92
C ALA A 359 -10.71 6.62 9.46
N LEU A 360 -10.59 5.43 8.85
CA LEU A 360 -11.74 4.64 8.46
C LEU A 360 -12.50 4.09 9.65
N ASP A 361 -11.78 3.62 10.67
CA ASP A 361 -12.43 3.12 11.87
C ASP A 361 -13.28 4.21 12.53
N GLN A 362 -12.80 5.45 12.56
CA GLN A 362 -13.59 6.60 13.01
C GLN A 362 -14.90 6.81 12.23
N ALA A 363 -15.03 6.28 11.01
CA ALA A 363 -16.15 6.50 10.12
C ALA A 363 -17.23 5.41 10.16
N GLN A 364 -17.19 4.44 11.10
CA GLN A 364 -18.13 3.32 11.10
C GLN A 364 -19.62 3.73 11.09
N GLN A 365 -20.01 4.77 11.85
CA GLN A 365 -21.39 5.26 11.85
C GLN A 365 -21.80 5.82 10.47
N LYS A 366 -20.88 6.48 9.79
CA LYS A 366 -21.07 6.93 8.40
C LYS A 366 -21.23 5.74 7.45
N ILE A 367 -20.46 4.66 7.64
CA ILE A 367 -20.58 3.43 6.86
C ILE A 367 -21.96 2.79 7.01
N LEU A 368 -22.45 2.64 8.25
CA LEU A 368 -23.78 2.10 8.53
C LEU A 368 -24.90 2.99 7.96
N SER A 369 -24.72 4.31 8.01
CA SER A 369 -25.64 5.27 7.41
C SER A 369 -25.69 5.17 5.88
N LEU A 370 -24.54 5.02 5.22
CA LEU A 370 -24.46 4.80 3.77
C LEU A 370 -25.10 3.46 3.39
N GLU A 371 -24.84 2.40 4.16
CA GLU A 371 -25.47 1.08 3.99
C GLU A 371 -26.98 1.16 3.95
N LYS A 372 -27.58 1.78 4.97
CA LYS A 372 -29.03 1.97 5.04
C LYS A 372 -29.59 2.70 3.82
N HIS A 373 -28.86 3.64 3.25
CA HIS A 373 -29.32 4.43 2.12
C HIS A 373 -29.20 3.68 0.79
N TRP A 374 -28.03 3.11 0.49
CA TRP A 374 -27.84 2.38 -0.76
C TRP A 374 -28.67 1.10 -0.80
N ASP A 375 -28.92 0.44 0.34
CA ASP A 375 -29.75 -0.77 0.38
C ASP A 375 -31.18 -0.46 -0.09
N LYS A 376 -31.78 0.61 0.44
CA LYS A 376 -33.10 1.08 0.00
C LYS A 376 -33.14 1.33 -1.52
N LEU A 377 -32.15 2.04 -2.07
CA LEU A 377 -32.08 2.35 -3.50
C LEU A 377 -31.86 1.09 -4.35
N LEU A 378 -31.04 0.15 -3.88
CA LEU A 378 -30.78 -1.12 -4.54
C LEU A 378 -32.04 -1.99 -4.63
N GLN A 379 -32.77 -2.13 -3.52
CA GLN A 379 -34.04 -2.86 -3.50
C GLN A 379 -35.05 -2.23 -4.48
N GLN A 380 -35.12 -0.90 -4.54
CA GLN A 380 -35.99 -0.19 -5.48
C GLN A 380 -35.60 -0.43 -6.94
N LEU A 381 -34.32 -0.32 -7.28
CA LEU A 381 -33.80 -0.57 -8.63
C LEU A 381 -34.11 -2.00 -9.09
N VAL A 382 -33.78 -2.98 -8.26
CA VAL A 382 -33.99 -4.40 -8.60
C VAL A 382 -35.47 -4.74 -8.66
N LEU A 383 -36.32 -4.19 -7.78
CA LEU A 383 -37.77 -4.40 -7.85
C LEU A 383 -38.35 -3.82 -9.15
N LYS A 384 -37.96 -2.59 -9.50
CA LYS A 384 -38.40 -1.90 -10.73
C LYS A 384 -38.02 -2.70 -11.99
N HIS A 385 -36.82 -3.29 -12.00
CA HIS A 385 -36.28 -4.05 -13.13
C HIS A 385 -36.22 -5.56 -12.87
N SER A 386 -37.15 -6.11 -12.10
CA SER A 386 -37.12 -7.52 -11.66
C SER A 386 -37.14 -8.57 -12.77
N LYS A 387 -37.48 -8.18 -14.00
CA LYS A 387 -37.36 -9.02 -15.21
C LYS A 387 -35.93 -9.17 -15.72
N HIS A 388 -35.04 -8.27 -15.34
CA HIS A 388 -33.67 -8.17 -15.87
C HIS A 388 -32.61 -8.23 -14.76
N LEU A 389 -32.95 -7.77 -13.56
CA LEU A 389 -32.08 -7.71 -12.40
C LEU A 389 -32.58 -8.62 -11.28
N ALA A 390 -31.68 -9.25 -10.53
CA ALA A 390 -32.02 -10.11 -9.41
C ALA A 390 -30.95 -10.11 -8.31
N ARG A 391 -31.26 -10.79 -7.20
CA ARG A 391 -30.33 -11.11 -6.10
C ARG A 391 -29.57 -9.88 -5.55
N PRO A 392 -30.29 -8.83 -5.08
CA PRO A 392 -29.64 -7.71 -4.42
C PRO A 392 -28.96 -8.20 -3.14
N ARG A 393 -27.69 -7.83 -2.95
CA ARG A 393 -26.90 -8.22 -1.77
C ARG A 393 -25.84 -7.17 -1.48
N GLY A 394 -25.42 -7.08 -0.23
CA GLY A 394 -24.38 -6.15 0.18
C GLY A 394 -24.20 -6.10 1.69
N MET A 395 -23.15 -5.40 2.11
CA MET A 395 -22.81 -5.14 3.51
C MET A 395 -21.84 -3.96 3.60
N GLY A 396 -22.05 -3.03 4.53
CA GLY A 396 -21.18 -1.87 4.72
C GLY A 396 -21.01 -1.02 3.45
N LEU A 397 -19.79 -0.97 2.93
CA LEU A 397 -19.41 -0.20 1.74
C LEU A 397 -19.45 -1.02 0.44
N CYS A 398 -19.94 -2.27 0.44
CA CYS A 398 -20.14 -3.03 -0.79
C CYS A 398 -21.59 -3.44 -1.02
N PHE A 399 -21.96 -3.48 -2.30
CA PHE A 399 -23.19 -4.11 -2.75
C PHE A 399 -23.06 -4.62 -4.18
N ALA A 400 -23.97 -5.50 -4.58
CA ALA A 400 -24.02 -6.13 -5.87
C ALA A 400 -25.44 -6.58 -6.23
N PHE A 401 -25.66 -6.81 -7.53
CA PHE A 401 -26.85 -7.46 -8.07
C PHE A 401 -26.50 -8.21 -9.34
N ASP A 402 -27.36 -9.14 -9.73
CA ASP A 402 -27.17 -9.96 -10.91
C ASP A 402 -27.96 -9.40 -12.10
N VAL A 403 -27.34 -9.43 -13.27
CA VAL A 403 -27.97 -9.24 -14.58
C VAL A 403 -28.33 -10.62 -15.12
N LEU A 404 -29.63 -10.87 -15.33
CA LEU A 404 -30.16 -12.19 -15.70
C LEU A 404 -29.71 -12.62 -17.10
N ASP A 405 -29.62 -11.67 -18.04
CA ASP A 405 -29.10 -11.91 -19.39
C ASP A 405 -27.57 -11.74 -19.42
N LYS A 406 -26.85 -12.87 -19.42
CA LYS A 406 -25.39 -12.89 -19.49
C LYS A 406 -24.83 -12.15 -20.71
N THR A 407 -25.54 -12.12 -21.84
CA THR A 407 -25.07 -11.46 -23.07
C THR A 407 -25.07 -9.93 -22.94
N LYS A 408 -25.87 -9.41 -22.01
CA LYS A 408 -26.02 -7.97 -21.73
C LYS A 408 -25.08 -7.45 -20.65
N LEU A 409 -24.48 -8.31 -19.83
CA LEU A 409 -23.59 -7.90 -18.73
C LEU A 409 -22.44 -7.00 -19.22
N ASN A 410 -21.73 -7.41 -20.27
CA ASN A 410 -20.62 -6.62 -20.82
C ASN A 410 -21.11 -5.31 -21.44
N GLN A 411 -22.26 -5.31 -22.12
CA GLN A 411 -22.87 -4.08 -22.66
C GLN A 411 -23.24 -3.09 -21.53
N TYR A 412 -23.75 -3.61 -20.40
CA TYR A 412 -24.02 -2.84 -19.20
C TYR A 412 -22.75 -2.19 -18.67
N VAL A 413 -21.69 -2.97 -18.52
CA VAL A 413 -20.38 -2.48 -18.10
C VAL A 413 -19.88 -1.41 -19.08
N ASP A 414 -19.90 -1.65 -20.39
CA ASP A 414 -19.35 -0.72 -21.39
C ASP A 414 -20.05 0.66 -21.39
N LYS A 415 -21.36 0.71 -21.08
CA LYS A 415 -22.10 1.98 -20.98
C LYS A 415 -21.65 2.87 -19.81
N ARG A 416 -21.07 2.33 -18.75
CA ARG A 416 -20.76 3.09 -17.52
C ARG A 416 -19.99 4.39 -17.75
N PHE A 417 -19.04 4.41 -18.70
CA PHE A 417 -18.23 5.60 -18.98
C PHE A 417 -19.03 6.72 -19.65
N GLN A 418 -20.00 6.37 -20.50
CA GLN A 418 -20.91 7.34 -21.12
C GLN A 418 -21.79 8.04 -20.08
N HIS A 419 -22.08 7.34 -18.98
CA HIS A 419 -22.81 7.87 -17.83
C HIS A 419 -21.87 8.41 -16.73
N GLY A 420 -20.57 8.54 -17.00
CA GLY A 420 -19.60 9.11 -16.06
C GLY A 420 -19.34 8.28 -14.80
N MET A 421 -19.49 6.96 -14.86
CA MET A 421 -19.33 6.06 -13.72
C MET A 421 -18.23 5.02 -13.90
N LEU A 422 -17.68 4.54 -12.79
CA LEU A 422 -16.79 3.40 -12.71
C LEU A 422 -17.30 2.37 -11.70
N TYR A 423 -17.62 1.18 -12.20
CA TYR A 423 -17.85 -0.04 -11.43
C TYR A 423 -17.34 -1.25 -12.24
N TYR A 424 -17.38 -2.45 -11.66
CA TYR A 424 -16.83 -3.65 -12.28
C TYR A 424 -17.82 -4.81 -12.30
N PRO A 425 -17.73 -5.70 -13.30
CA PRO A 425 -18.37 -7.01 -13.21
C PRO A 425 -17.66 -7.90 -12.18
N ALA A 426 -18.35 -8.95 -11.76
CA ALA A 426 -17.83 -10.08 -11.01
C ALA A 426 -18.59 -11.35 -11.39
N GLY A 427 -17.92 -12.50 -11.30
CA GLY A 427 -18.46 -13.76 -11.78
C GLY A 427 -19.00 -13.67 -13.22
N ASP A 428 -20.03 -14.46 -13.49
CA ASP A 428 -20.67 -14.56 -14.81
C ASP A 428 -21.86 -13.62 -15.02
N LYS A 429 -22.41 -13.07 -13.93
CA LYS A 429 -23.72 -12.40 -13.92
C LYS A 429 -23.75 -11.12 -13.10
N THR A 430 -22.73 -10.81 -12.33
CA THR A 430 -22.84 -9.83 -11.25
C THR A 430 -22.22 -8.50 -11.63
N LEU A 431 -22.90 -7.40 -11.32
CA LEU A 431 -22.31 -6.08 -11.20
C LEU A 431 -22.03 -5.80 -9.73
N ARG A 432 -20.83 -5.33 -9.41
CA ARG A 432 -20.41 -5.08 -8.02
C ARG A 432 -19.91 -3.65 -7.83
N PHE A 433 -20.18 -3.14 -6.64
CA PHE A 433 -19.91 -1.77 -6.23
C PHE A 433 -19.12 -1.77 -4.93
N ARG A 434 -18.20 -0.82 -4.80
CA ARG A 434 -17.29 -0.65 -3.67
C ARG A 434 -17.19 0.84 -3.36
N LEU A 435 -18.03 1.30 -2.45
CA LEU A 435 -18.12 2.68 -2.02
C LEU A 435 -16.96 3.07 -1.08
N ASN A 436 -16.88 4.37 -0.82
CA ASN A 436 -15.99 4.98 0.15
C ASN A 436 -16.76 5.94 1.06
N THR A 437 -16.15 6.37 2.16
CA THR A 437 -16.82 7.20 3.17
C THR A 437 -17.09 8.64 2.73
N ALA A 438 -16.52 9.09 1.60
CA ALA A 438 -16.76 10.40 1.04
C ALA A 438 -18.10 10.53 0.30
N TYR A 439 -18.75 9.41 -0.02
CA TYR A 439 -20.12 9.41 -0.56
C TYR A 439 -21.09 10.14 0.37
N ASN A 440 -22.00 10.88 -0.24
CA ASN A 440 -23.18 11.44 0.41
C ASN A 440 -24.46 10.93 -0.27
N GLN A 441 -25.61 11.43 0.17
CA GLN A 441 -26.90 11.06 -0.39
C GLN A 441 -27.03 11.44 -1.87
N GLN A 442 -26.62 12.66 -2.26
CA GLN A 442 -26.68 13.13 -3.65
C GLN A 442 -25.82 12.25 -4.59
N ASP A 443 -24.65 11.81 -4.10
CA ASP A 443 -23.77 10.92 -4.85
C ASP A 443 -24.43 9.54 -5.08
N LEU A 444 -25.15 9.02 -4.08
CA LEU A 444 -25.90 7.76 -4.22
C LEU A 444 -27.13 7.92 -5.13
N GLU A 445 -27.85 9.02 -5.03
CA GLU A 445 -28.99 9.31 -5.91
C GLU A 445 -28.55 9.38 -7.38
N PHE A 446 -27.43 10.05 -7.67
CA PHE A 446 -26.83 10.05 -9.02
C PHE A 446 -26.46 8.63 -9.47
N LEU A 447 -25.75 7.86 -8.63
CA LEU A 447 -25.34 6.48 -8.97
C LEU A 447 -26.55 5.62 -9.37
N PHE A 448 -27.61 5.61 -8.57
CA PHE A 448 -28.77 4.77 -8.82
C PHE A 448 -29.66 5.29 -9.95
N ALA A 449 -29.73 6.60 -10.17
CA ALA A 449 -30.41 7.18 -11.34
C ALA A 449 -29.74 6.73 -12.64
N GLU A 450 -28.40 6.77 -12.71
CA GLU A 450 -27.70 6.36 -13.92
C GLU A 450 -27.72 4.83 -14.14
N LEU A 451 -27.75 4.02 -13.07
CA LEU A 451 -28.01 2.58 -13.20
C LEU A 451 -29.43 2.30 -13.74
N ASP A 452 -30.42 3.08 -13.31
CA ASP A 452 -31.79 2.98 -13.85
C ASP A 452 -31.82 3.32 -15.36
N HIS A 453 -31.18 4.42 -15.76
CA HIS A 453 -31.05 4.82 -17.17
C HIS A 453 -30.38 3.74 -18.02
N ILE A 454 -29.22 3.22 -17.60
CA ILE A 454 -28.51 2.14 -18.33
C ILE A 454 -29.40 0.91 -18.49
N THR A 455 -30.17 0.56 -17.44
CA THR A 455 -31.09 -0.58 -17.50
C THR A 455 -32.22 -0.33 -18.51
N ASN A 456 -32.81 0.87 -18.55
CA ASN A 456 -33.83 1.22 -19.53
C ASN A 456 -33.31 1.20 -20.97
N GLU A 457 -32.12 1.74 -21.21
CA GLU A 457 -31.52 1.74 -22.55
C GLU A 457 -31.28 0.31 -23.07
N LEU A 458 -30.76 -0.58 -22.22
CA LEU A 458 -30.33 -1.91 -22.65
C LEU A 458 -31.46 -2.92 -22.81
N PHE A 459 -32.49 -2.80 -21.99
CA PHE A 459 -33.56 -3.80 -21.89
C PHE A 459 -34.93 -3.28 -22.34
N ASN A 460 -35.18 -1.97 -22.22
CA ASN A 460 -36.46 -1.36 -22.55
C ASN A 460 -36.39 -0.51 -23.84
N ASN A 461 -35.24 -0.46 -24.53
CA ASN A 461 -34.99 0.37 -25.72
C ASN A 461 -35.35 1.85 -25.52
N ALA A 462 -35.21 2.35 -24.30
CA ALA A 462 -35.42 3.77 -24.01
C ALA A 462 -34.27 4.62 -24.56
N SER A 463 -34.57 5.86 -24.91
CA SER A 463 -33.56 6.88 -25.23
C SER A 463 -33.40 7.78 -24.02
N GLU A 464 -32.39 7.55 -23.20
CA GLU A 464 -32.11 8.37 -22.02
C GLU A 464 -31.17 9.52 -22.37
N LYS A 465 -31.29 10.64 -21.66
CA LYS A 465 -30.40 11.78 -21.82
C LYS A 465 -29.15 11.53 -21.00
N LEU A 466 -27.99 11.46 -21.65
CA LEU A 466 -26.71 11.32 -20.95
C LEU A 466 -26.46 12.50 -20.00
N PRO A 467 -25.91 12.24 -18.80
CA PRO A 467 -25.57 13.30 -17.88
C PRO A 467 -24.43 14.17 -18.46
N THR A 468 -24.41 15.46 -18.12
CA THR A 468 -23.30 16.37 -18.49
C THR A 468 -22.55 16.88 -17.27
N HIS A 469 -23.12 16.66 -16.09
CA HIS A 469 -22.58 17.06 -14.82
C HIS A 469 -23.20 16.23 -13.70
N VAL A 470 -22.57 16.30 -12.53
CA VAL A 470 -23.09 15.79 -11.27
C VAL A 470 -23.14 16.92 -10.24
N GLU A 471 -24.21 16.95 -9.45
CA GLU A 471 -24.35 17.86 -8.31
C GLU A 471 -23.89 17.14 -7.04
N THR A 472 -22.96 17.75 -6.33
CA THR A 472 -22.38 17.16 -5.12
C THR A 472 -21.93 18.21 -4.12
N ALA A 473 -21.55 17.79 -2.92
CA ALA A 473 -21.03 18.68 -1.89
C ALA A 473 -19.67 19.28 -2.29
N GLU A 474 -19.41 20.51 -1.85
CA GLU A 474 -18.14 21.19 -2.09
C GLU A 474 -17.00 20.54 -1.29
N ARG A 475 -15.95 20.10 -2.01
CA ARG A 475 -14.84 19.31 -1.45
C ARG A 475 -13.48 19.69 -2.03
N SER A 476 -13.33 20.91 -2.55
CA SER A 476 -12.04 21.34 -3.11
C SER A 476 -10.93 21.14 -2.06
N SER A 477 -9.86 20.49 -2.49
CA SER A 477 -8.66 20.24 -1.72
C SER A 477 -7.62 21.34 -1.89
N ASP A 478 -7.85 22.35 -2.73
CA ASP A 478 -6.85 23.36 -3.11
C ASP A 478 -6.30 24.10 -1.90
N ASN A 479 -7.17 24.58 -1.03
CA ASN A 479 -6.77 25.26 0.20
C ASN A 479 -6.00 24.31 1.15
N VAL A 480 -6.40 23.03 1.21
CA VAL A 480 -5.67 22.03 2.02
C VAL A 480 -4.28 21.81 1.46
N TYR A 481 -4.13 21.65 0.14
CA TYR A 481 -2.83 21.55 -0.51
C TYR A 481 -1.97 22.79 -0.25
N ALA A 482 -2.53 24.00 -0.42
CA ALA A 482 -1.78 25.23 -0.20
C ALA A 482 -1.23 25.36 1.23
N TRP A 483 -2.03 25.02 2.24
CA TRP A 483 -1.57 24.97 3.63
C TRP A 483 -0.47 23.91 3.85
N GLN A 484 -0.64 22.73 3.27
CA GLN A 484 0.30 21.62 3.45
C GLN A 484 1.63 21.89 2.74
N GLU A 485 1.61 22.44 1.53
CA GLU A 485 2.79 22.90 0.81
C GLU A 485 3.56 23.94 1.61
N LEU A 486 2.87 24.89 2.26
CA LEU A 486 3.51 25.88 3.12
C LEU A 486 4.21 25.24 4.34
N ILE A 487 3.53 24.31 5.02
CA ILE A 487 4.11 23.60 6.17
C ILE A 487 5.32 22.75 5.74
N LEU A 488 5.20 22.00 4.65
CA LEU A 488 6.28 21.15 4.14
C LEU A 488 7.47 21.97 3.66
N LYS A 489 7.23 23.13 3.02
CA LYS A 489 8.28 24.08 2.65
C LYS A 489 9.02 24.60 3.88
N SER A 490 8.29 24.93 4.95
CA SER A 490 8.90 25.32 6.22
C SER A 490 9.77 24.20 6.80
N LYS A 491 9.30 22.93 6.75
CA LYS A 491 10.06 21.75 7.23
C LYS A 491 11.32 21.51 6.43
N LEU A 492 11.24 21.65 5.11
CA LEU A 492 12.40 21.55 4.23
C LEU A 492 13.42 22.65 4.53
N SER A 493 12.96 23.89 4.71
CA SER A 493 13.81 25.04 5.06
C SER A 493 14.55 24.79 6.39
N ASP A 494 13.84 24.34 7.42
CA ASP A 494 14.44 24.00 8.73
C ASP A 494 15.46 22.85 8.61
N LEU A 495 15.15 21.81 7.83
CA LEU A 495 16.09 20.71 7.54
C LEU A 495 17.38 21.21 6.86
N GLN A 496 17.27 22.25 6.03
CA GLN A 496 18.37 22.92 5.34
C GLN A 496 19.10 23.96 6.22
N GLY A 497 18.65 24.16 7.46
CA GLY A 497 19.27 25.08 8.44
C GLY A 497 18.71 26.50 8.39
N GLU A 498 17.61 26.75 7.70
CA GLU A 498 16.98 28.06 7.55
C GLU A 498 15.56 28.05 8.16
N ILE A 499 15.34 28.81 9.23
CA ILE A 499 14.00 28.98 9.80
C ILE A 499 13.31 30.16 9.13
N LEU A 500 12.10 29.94 8.59
CA LEU A 500 11.31 30.99 7.97
C LEU A 500 10.84 32.03 9.01
N PRO A 501 10.98 33.35 8.74
CA PRO A 501 10.58 34.39 9.68
C PRO A 501 9.07 34.39 9.97
N GLU A 502 8.69 34.58 11.24
CA GLU A 502 7.28 34.61 11.67
C GLU A 502 6.44 35.65 10.92
N ALA A 503 6.98 36.85 10.67
CA ALA A 503 6.26 37.91 9.97
C ALA A 503 5.88 37.51 8.53
N GLU A 504 6.76 36.77 7.84
CA GLU A 504 6.50 36.29 6.49
C GLU A 504 5.46 35.16 6.51
N LEU A 505 5.58 34.23 7.45
CA LEU A 505 4.59 33.17 7.63
C LEU A 505 3.22 33.72 8.00
N MET A 506 3.14 34.71 8.90
CA MET A 506 1.88 35.39 9.26
C MET A 506 1.20 36.02 8.05
N LYS A 507 1.98 36.66 7.16
CA LYS A 507 1.46 37.24 5.91
C LYS A 507 0.91 36.15 4.98
N GLN A 508 1.64 35.05 4.80
CA GLN A 508 1.22 33.94 3.94
C GLN A 508 -0.02 33.23 4.50
N MET A 509 -0.07 32.96 5.80
CA MET A 509 -1.24 32.40 6.48
C MET A 509 -2.46 33.31 6.38
N SER A 510 -2.29 34.62 6.60
CA SER A 510 -3.39 35.59 6.49
C SER A 510 -4.00 35.60 5.08
N LYS A 511 -3.18 35.39 4.04
CA LYS A 511 -3.68 35.22 2.67
C LYS A 511 -4.51 33.93 2.53
N LEU A 512 -4.02 32.79 3.04
CA LEU A 512 -4.75 31.52 2.99
C LEU A 512 -6.06 31.54 3.79
N PHE A 513 -6.08 32.27 4.91
CA PHE A 513 -7.31 32.56 5.64
C PHE A 513 -8.23 33.47 4.83
N GLY A 514 -7.72 34.57 4.26
CA GLY A 514 -8.47 35.53 3.44
C GLY A 514 -9.18 34.92 2.23
N GLU A 515 -8.64 33.83 1.68
CA GLU A 515 -9.28 33.05 0.62
C GLU A 515 -10.50 32.23 1.12
N SER A 516 -10.66 32.05 2.43
CA SER A 516 -11.71 31.20 3.04
C SER A 516 -12.59 31.90 4.08
N SER A 517 -12.13 33.00 4.67
CA SER A 517 -12.86 33.83 5.65
C SER A 517 -12.31 35.26 5.62
N SER A 518 -13.15 36.24 5.96
CA SER A 518 -12.74 37.65 6.11
C SER A 518 -12.10 37.96 7.47
N SER A 519 -11.65 36.93 8.20
CA SER A 519 -11.19 37.04 9.58
C SER A 519 -9.71 37.42 9.67
N GLU A 520 -9.38 38.22 10.69
CA GLU A 520 -8.01 38.61 11.00
C GLU A 520 -7.35 37.57 11.91
N LEU A 521 -6.17 37.09 11.53
CA LEU A 521 -5.36 36.21 12.36
C LEU A 521 -4.53 37.01 13.35
N VAL A 522 -4.71 36.77 14.65
CA VAL A 522 -3.99 37.45 15.73
C VAL A 522 -3.35 36.46 16.69
N PHE A 523 -2.22 36.86 17.29
CA PHE A 523 -1.69 36.21 18.48
C PHE A 523 -2.46 36.66 19.72
N ILE A 524 -2.71 35.74 20.64
CA ILE A 524 -3.15 36.06 22.00
C ILE A 524 -1.95 35.86 22.92
N ASP A 525 -1.53 36.92 23.60
CA ASP A 525 -0.35 36.92 24.47
C ASP A 525 -0.62 37.70 25.76
N LYS A 526 0.39 37.79 26.63
CA LYS A 526 0.32 38.57 27.88
C LYS A 526 -0.10 40.03 27.72
N ASN A 527 0.09 40.63 26.55
CA ASN A 527 -0.17 42.05 26.31
C ASN A 527 -1.63 42.30 25.89
N ASN A 528 -2.31 41.30 25.32
CA ASN A 528 -3.66 41.46 24.80
C ASN A 528 -4.69 40.45 25.34
N PHE A 529 -4.28 39.47 26.16
CA PHE A 529 -5.17 38.43 26.69
C PHE A 529 -6.43 39.01 27.36
N GLU A 530 -6.28 40.08 28.15
CA GLU A 530 -7.40 40.69 28.87
C GLU A 530 -8.50 41.19 27.91
N LYS A 531 -8.13 41.66 26.70
CA LYS A 531 -9.10 42.06 25.66
C LYS A 531 -9.95 40.87 25.18
N PHE A 532 -9.42 39.67 25.23
CA PHE A 532 -10.05 38.44 24.73
C PHE A 532 -10.65 37.56 25.83
N ARG A 533 -10.37 37.82 27.11
CA ARG A 533 -10.77 36.99 28.26
C ARG A 533 -12.26 36.65 28.27
N GLU A 534 -13.12 37.67 28.25
CA GLU A 534 -14.59 37.53 28.20
C GLU A 534 -15.06 36.79 26.93
N LYS A 535 -14.41 37.05 25.79
CA LYS A 535 -14.74 36.44 24.50
C LYS A 535 -14.42 34.94 24.48
N ILE A 536 -13.31 34.54 25.08
CA ILE A 536 -12.92 33.12 25.25
C ILE A 536 -13.93 32.39 26.13
N VAL A 537 -14.30 32.97 27.28
CA VAL A 537 -15.31 32.39 28.19
C VAL A 537 -16.65 32.19 27.46
N ARG A 538 -17.11 33.23 26.75
CA ARG A 538 -18.34 33.16 25.96
C ARG A 538 -18.27 32.08 24.88
N MET A 539 -17.15 31.97 24.17
CA MET A 539 -16.95 30.95 23.13
C MET A 539 -17.04 29.53 23.71
N GLN A 540 -16.40 29.28 24.86
CA GLN A 540 -16.47 28.00 25.56
C GLN A 540 -17.90 27.65 25.98
N GLN A 541 -18.64 28.61 26.55
CA GLN A 541 -20.03 28.42 26.99
C GLN A 541 -21.00 28.15 25.84
N LEU A 542 -20.79 28.77 24.68
CA LEU A 542 -21.65 28.58 23.50
C LEU A 542 -21.44 27.22 22.82
N ASN A 543 -20.23 26.65 22.98
CA ASN A 543 -19.79 25.49 22.22
C ASN A 543 -19.78 24.18 23.01
N TYR A 544 -19.53 24.25 24.32
CA TYR A 544 -19.36 23.08 25.16
C TYR A 544 -20.24 23.13 26.40
N GLU A 545 -20.71 21.95 26.79
CA GLU A 545 -21.28 21.67 28.10
C GLU A 545 -20.27 21.98 29.22
N PRO A 546 -20.72 22.39 30.43
CA PRO A 546 -19.83 22.84 31.51
C PRO A 546 -18.69 21.86 31.86
N ALA A 547 -18.92 20.56 31.74
CA ALA A 547 -17.92 19.53 32.04
C ALA A 547 -16.77 19.45 31.03
N ARG A 548 -16.92 20.03 29.83
CA ARG A 548 -15.90 20.03 28.76
C ARG A 548 -15.29 21.41 28.51
N GLN A 549 -15.75 22.43 29.21
CA GLN A 549 -15.18 23.77 29.12
C GLN A 549 -13.77 23.79 29.72
N THR A 550 -12.82 24.34 28.97
CA THR A 550 -11.49 24.64 29.50
C THR A 550 -11.58 25.87 30.41
N LYS A 551 -11.05 25.77 31.62
CA LYS A 551 -11.04 26.87 32.59
C LYS A 551 -10.24 28.07 32.07
N ILE A 552 -10.73 29.30 32.30
CA ILE A 552 -10.11 30.52 31.78
C ILE A 552 -8.67 30.70 32.26
N GLU A 553 -8.35 30.28 33.48
CA GLU A 553 -7.02 30.37 34.06
C GLU A 553 -5.99 29.57 33.24
N LYS A 554 -6.40 28.46 32.58
CA LYS A 554 -5.49 27.68 31.72
C LYS A 554 -5.16 28.41 30.42
N PHE A 555 -6.12 29.14 29.86
CA PHE A 555 -5.88 29.99 28.69
C PHE A 555 -4.96 31.16 29.06
N GLU A 556 -5.14 31.73 30.25
CA GLU A 556 -4.30 32.79 30.79
C GLU A 556 -2.86 32.30 31.00
N ASP A 557 -2.67 31.16 31.67
CA ASP A 557 -1.36 30.52 31.85
C ASP A 557 -0.66 30.25 30.51
N ALA A 558 -1.41 29.80 29.50
CA ALA A 558 -0.89 29.59 28.16
C ALA A 558 -0.47 30.91 27.50
N ALA A 559 -1.31 31.95 27.52
CA ALA A 559 -1.01 33.26 26.92
C ALA A 559 0.15 34.01 27.61
N LEU A 560 0.35 33.78 28.92
CA LEU A 560 1.45 34.35 29.69
C LEU A 560 2.80 33.67 29.41
N ASN A 561 2.79 32.42 28.92
CA ASN A 561 4.01 31.67 28.66
C ASN A 561 4.56 31.95 27.24
N PRO A 562 5.82 32.42 27.11
CA PRO A 562 6.38 32.82 25.81
C PRO A 562 6.58 31.65 24.82
N SER A 563 6.69 30.43 25.32
CA SER A 563 6.84 29.23 24.49
C SER A 563 5.50 28.69 23.97
N SER A 564 4.37 29.22 24.44
CA SER A 564 3.05 28.85 23.94
C SER A 564 2.77 29.46 22.58
N ILE A 565 1.91 28.77 21.82
CA ILE A 565 1.30 29.29 20.59
C ILE A 565 -0.19 29.42 20.84
N CYS A 566 -0.66 30.67 20.93
CA CYS A 566 -2.05 31.01 21.15
C CYS A 566 -2.50 31.92 20.01
N LEU A 567 -3.39 31.41 19.15
CA LEU A 567 -3.87 32.08 17.95
C LEU A 567 -5.39 32.22 18.00
N ALA A 568 -5.90 33.31 17.43
CA ALA A 568 -7.33 33.51 17.20
C ALA A 568 -7.60 34.12 15.83
N LEU A 569 -8.75 33.76 15.25
CA LEU A 569 -9.36 34.42 14.10
C LEU A 569 -10.44 35.36 14.59
N ILE A 570 -10.31 36.64 14.28
CA ILE A 570 -11.22 37.70 14.72
C ILE A 570 -12.08 38.16 13.55
N LYS A 571 -13.40 38.19 13.76
CA LYS A 571 -14.38 38.68 12.78
C LYS A 571 -15.42 39.50 13.49
N ASN A 572 -15.64 40.73 13.01
CA ASN A 572 -16.58 41.68 13.63
C ASN A 572 -16.34 41.85 15.14
N ASP A 573 -15.07 41.91 15.55
CA ASP A 573 -14.62 41.96 16.95
C ASP A 573 -14.99 40.73 17.81
N GLU A 574 -15.43 39.62 17.23
CA GLU A 574 -15.68 38.35 17.94
C GLU A 574 -14.67 37.27 17.54
N ILE A 575 -14.46 36.27 18.40
CA ILE A 575 -13.59 35.13 18.09
C ILE A 575 -14.37 34.12 17.24
N GLU A 576 -13.95 33.94 15.99
CA GLU A 576 -14.50 32.93 15.08
C GLU A 576 -13.89 31.55 15.33
N ALA A 577 -12.56 31.51 15.51
CA ALA A 577 -11.81 30.31 15.87
C ALA A 577 -10.64 30.66 16.80
N MET A 578 -10.27 29.75 17.70
CA MET A 578 -9.07 29.87 18.53
C MET A 578 -8.33 28.54 18.68
N SER A 579 -7.02 28.61 18.89
CA SER A 579 -6.14 27.48 19.10
C SER A 579 -5.07 27.83 20.12
N PHE A 580 -5.00 27.07 21.22
CA PHE A 580 -4.05 27.26 22.30
C PHE A 580 -3.23 25.99 22.48
N ALA A 581 -1.91 26.13 22.36
CA ALA A 581 -0.95 25.07 22.64
C ALA A 581 0.15 25.62 23.56
N SER A 582 0.50 24.87 24.60
CA SER A 582 1.43 25.35 25.62
C SER A 582 2.30 24.23 26.17
N PRO A 583 3.47 24.51 26.79
CA PRO A 583 4.37 23.46 27.27
C PRO A 583 3.69 22.43 28.17
N LEU A 584 4.06 21.15 28.06
CA LEU A 584 3.45 20.06 28.85
C LEU A 584 3.43 20.36 30.36
N LYS A 585 4.50 20.96 30.89
CA LYS A 585 4.66 21.30 32.32
C LYS A 585 3.62 22.27 32.87
N ILE A 586 3.00 23.11 32.05
CA ILE A 586 1.95 24.04 32.53
C ILE A 586 0.56 23.39 32.57
N ASN A 587 0.41 22.18 31.98
CA ASN A 587 -0.82 21.41 32.00
C ASN A 587 -0.71 20.09 32.80
N PRO A 588 -0.07 20.05 33.99
CA PRO A 588 0.29 18.79 34.65
C PRO A 588 -0.92 18.05 35.24
N THR A 589 -2.08 18.69 35.29
CA THR A 589 -3.33 18.11 35.79
C THR A 589 -4.18 17.50 34.68
N GLU A 590 -3.83 17.73 33.41
CA GLU A 590 -4.45 17.05 32.28
C GLU A 590 -4.06 15.57 32.29
N ARG A 591 -5.07 14.71 32.11
CA ARG A 591 -4.83 13.25 32.09
C ARG A 591 -3.94 12.88 30.91
N GLY A 592 -3.05 11.92 31.13
CA GLY A 592 -2.01 11.53 30.17
C GLY A 592 -0.77 12.41 30.19
N VAL A 593 -0.88 13.73 30.46
CA VAL A 593 0.26 14.67 30.32
C VAL A 593 1.44 14.33 31.23
N LYS A 594 1.21 14.02 32.51
CA LYS A 594 2.29 13.58 33.42
C LYS A 594 2.97 12.26 33.02
N ARG A 595 2.26 11.40 32.28
CA ARG A 595 2.77 10.12 31.77
C ARG A 595 3.51 10.30 30.44
N ASP A 596 3.37 11.45 29.79
CA ASP A 596 4.01 11.75 28.53
C ASP A 596 5.53 11.56 28.64
N PRO A 597 6.15 10.73 27.79
CA PRO A 597 7.60 10.50 27.83
C PRO A 597 8.41 11.78 27.60
N TYR A 598 7.78 12.83 27.06
CA TYR A 598 8.40 14.13 26.79
C TYR A 598 7.95 15.22 27.77
N PHE A 599 7.34 14.88 28.92
CA PHE A 599 6.81 15.85 29.90
C PHE A 599 7.84 16.93 30.29
N ASN A 600 9.13 16.59 30.32
CA ASN A 600 10.19 17.52 30.68
C ASN A 600 10.85 18.26 29.51
N ASP A 601 10.49 17.97 28.25
CA ASP A 601 11.05 18.61 27.06
C ASP A 601 10.32 19.94 26.76
N GLU A 602 11.04 21.05 26.84
CA GLU A 602 10.49 22.40 26.61
C GLU A 602 10.15 22.66 25.13
N GLY A 603 10.67 21.82 24.22
CA GLY A 603 10.32 21.85 22.80
C GLY A 603 9.01 21.14 22.45
N VAL A 604 8.23 20.69 23.44
CA VAL A 604 7.00 19.94 23.23
C VAL A 604 5.81 20.65 23.86
N LEU A 605 4.79 20.92 23.02
CA LEU A 605 3.55 21.54 23.45
C LEU A 605 2.46 20.49 23.66
N TYR A 606 1.59 20.74 24.63
CA TYR A 606 0.27 20.16 24.75
C TYR A 606 -0.74 21.06 24.03
N MET A 607 -1.54 20.48 23.15
CA MET A 607 -2.69 21.12 22.54
C MET A 607 -3.80 21.23 23.58
N LEU A 608 -3.93 22.41 24.18
CA LEU A 608 -4.88 22.68 25.26
C LEU A 608 -6.31 22.71 24.70
N ASP A 609 -6.55 23.51 23.66
CA ASP A 609 -7.89 23.72 23.14
C ASP A 609 -7.85 24.19 21.67
N VAL A 610 -8.76 23.68 20.85
CA VAL A 610 -9.09 24.24 19.54
C VAL A 610 -10.60 24.35 19.45
N THR A 611 -11.10 25.57 19.32
CA THR A 611 -12.54 25.83 19.32
C THR A 611 -12.90 26.73 18.14
N VAL A 612 -13.98 26.37 17.46
CA VAL A 612 -14.55 27.11 16.33
C VAL A 612 -16.00 27.39 16.66
N ASN A 613 -16.44 28.64 16.55
CA ASN A 613 -17.82 29.03 16.80
C ASN A 613 -18.79 28.21 15.90
N LYS A 614 -20.08 28.17 16.26
CA LYS A 614 -21.05 27.33 15.55
C LYS A 614 -21.17 27.65 14.05
N GLU A 615 -21.03 28.93 13.68
CA GLU A 615 -21.11 29.38 12.28
C GLU A 615 -19.90 28.92 11.45
N GLY A 616 -18.72 28.80 12.06
CA GLY A 616 -17.49 28.37 11.39
C GLY A 616 -17.29 26.85 11.33
N GLN A 617 -18.10 26.08 12.05
CA GLN A 617 -18.02 24.61 12.06
C GLN A 617 -18.41 24.03 10.69
N GLY A 618 -17.68 23.00 10.24
CA GLY A 618 -17.88 22.39 8.92
C GLY A 618 -17.19 23.11 7.76
N HIS A 619 -16.75 24.36 7.95
CA HIS A 619 -16.07 25.17 6.92
C HIS A 619 -14.54 25.03 6.91
N GLY A 620 -13.98 24.13 7.73
CA GLY A 620 -12.55 23.84 7.78
C GLY A 620 -11.72 24.83 8.62
N LEU A 621 -12.32 25.83 9.28
CA LEU A 621 -11.59 26.81 10.09
C LEU A 621 -10.76 26.17 11.22
N GLY A 622 -11.30 25.14 11.89
CA GLY A 622 -10.58 24.41 12.94
C GLY A 622 -9.32 23.70 12.42
N ARG A 623 -9.35 23.25 11.15
CA ARG A 623 -8.18 22.67 10.48
C ARG A 623 -7.15 23.75 10.19
N GLN A 624 -7.59 24.86 9.57
CA GLN A 624 -6.70 25.94 9.17
C GLN A 624 -6.01 26.61 10.38
N ILE A 625 -6.74 26.90 11.46
CA ILE A 625 -6.12 27.48 12.67
C ILE A 625 -5.14 26.51 13.33
N LYS A 626 -5.40 25.21 13.28
CA LYS A 626 -4.47 24.20 13.77
C LYS A 626 -3.21 24.09 12.91
N TYR A 627 -3.36 24.20 11.59
CA TYR A 627 -2.23 24.29 10.66
C TYR A 627 -1.38 25.53 10.94
N ALA A 628 -2.02 26.68 11.19
CA ALA A 628 -1.34 27.90 11.59
C ALA A 628 -0.59 27.73 12.91
N THR A 629 -1.20 27.09 13.92
CA THR A 629 -0.54 26.77 15.19
C THR A 629 0.70 25.91 15.00
N SER A 630 0.62 24.85 14.19
CA SER A 630 1.77 23.99 13.88
C SER A 630 2.88 24.75 13.16
N LEU A 631 2.54 25.61 12.20
CA LEU A 631 3.51 26.40 11.44
C LEU A 631 4.22 27.44 12.33
N MET A 632 3.49 28.11 13.22
CA MET A 632 4.08 29.04 14.20
C MET A 632 4.91 28.32 15.26
N ALA A 633 4.48 27.14 15.72
CA ALA A 633 5.28 26.35 16.63
C ALA A 633 6.62 25.96 15.99
N GLN A 634 6.57 25.56 14.71
CA GLN A 634 7.75 25.23 13.93
C GLN A 634 8.70 26.42 13.76
N SER A 635 8.19 27.62 13.44
CA SER A 635 9.04 28.82 13.29
C SER A 635 9.72 29.25 14.59
N ARG A 636 9.24 28.79 15.75
CA ARG A 636 9.88 28.96 17.06
C ARG A 636 10.85 27.84 17.43
N GLY A 637 11.15 26.92 16.51
CA GLY A 637 12.06 25.79 16.74
C GLY A 637 11.49 24.70 17.66
N LEU A 638 10.17 24.68 17.88
CA LEU A 638 9.52 23.63 18.66
C LEU A 638 9.51 22.31 17.89
N LYS A 639 9.52 21.20 18.63
CA LYS A 639 9.75 19.86 18.07
C LYS A 639 8.45 19.14 17.76
N ARG A 640 7.46 19.21 18.65
CA ARG A 640 6.23 18.40 18.59
C ARG A 640 5.04 19.10 19.25
N ILE A 641 3.84 18.75 18.79
CA ILE A 641 2.57 19.06 19.46
C ILE A 641 1.90 17.75 19.82
N HIS A 642 1.59 17.57 21.10
CA HIS A 642 0.89 16.43 21.64
C HIS A 642 -0.54 16.81 21.99
N GLY A 643 -1.43 15.85 22.13
CA GLY A 643 -2.77 16.13 22.61
C GLY A 643 -3.62 14.88 22.72
N ARG A 644 -4.91 15.10 22.97
CA ARG A 644 -5.89 14.05 23.19
C ARG A 644 -7.01 14.14 22.15
N ASN A 645 -7.44 12.98 21.66
CA ASN A 645 -8.65 12.83 20.87
C ASN A 645 -9.49 11.68 21.42
N ARG A 646 -10.74 11.97 21.73
CA ARG A 646 -11.73 10.95 22.04
C ARG A 646 -11.95 10.03 20.83
N ASP A 647 -11.93 8.73 21.06
CA ASP A 647 -12.23 7.73 20.04
C ASP A 647 -13.67 7.89 19.54
N ARG A 648 -13.86 7.83 18.23
CA ARG A 648 -15.10 8.00 17.45
C ARG A 648 -15.76 9.39 17.56
N LEU A 649 -15.96 9.92 18.76
CA LEU A 649 -16.69 11.17 18.98
C LEU A 649 -15.90 12.43 18.57
N ALA A 650 -14.57 12.36 18.45
CA ALA A 650 -13.73 13.46 17.96
C ALA A 650 -13.11 13.18 16.58
N ALA A 651 -13.78 12.38 15.73
CA ALA A 651 -13.29 11.96 14.43
C ALA A 651 -12.78 13.10 13.52
N PRO A 652 -13.46 14.26 13.39
CA PRO A 652 -12.95 15.37 12.57
C PRO A 652 -11.63 15.94 13.09
N MET A 653 -11.48 16.08 14.41
CA MET A 653 -10.25 16.58 15.02
C MET A 653 -9.11 15.57 14.90
N LEU A 654 -9.40 14.26 15.02
CA LEU A 654 -8.40 13.22 14.80
C LEU A 654 -7.92 13.22 13.34
N SER A 655 -8.83 13.40 12.38
CA SER A 655 -8.48 13.56 10.95
C SER A 655 -7.55 14.75 10.70
N ILE A 656 -7.78 15.88 11.37
CA ILE A 656 -6.87 17.04 11.31
C ILE A 656 -5.49 16.68 11.88
N ASN A 657 -5.44 15.96 13.00
CA ASN A 657 -4.16 15.53 13.58
C ASN A 657 -3.39 14.57 12.69
N LEU A 658 -4.08 13.57 12.12
CA LEU A 658 -3.50 12.66 11.14
C LEU A 658 -2.91 13.45 9.96
N SER A 659 -3.59 14.48 9.47
CA SER A 659 -3.10 15.35 8.38
C SER A 659 -1.83 16.14 8.68
N LEU A 660 -1.38 16.16 9.94
CA LEU A 660 -0.14 16.79 10.42
C LEU A 660 0.90 15.74 10.88
N GLY A 661 0.79 14.50 10.41
CA GLY A 661 1.65 13.39 10.85
C GLY A 661 1.39 12.94 12.29
N GLY A 662 0.21 13.23 12.81
CA GLY A 662 -0.24 12.80 14.12
C GLY A 662 -0.29 11.28 14.21
N HIS A 663 0.33 10.69 15.22
CA HIS A 663 0.25 9.27 15.51
C HIS A 663 0.12 9.02 17.01
N GLU A 664 -0.43 7.87 17.37
CA GLU A 664 -0.65 7.44 18.75
C GLU A 664 0.69 7.29 19.49
N LEU A 665 0.83 7.96 20.64
CA LEU A 665 1.86 7.66 21.63
C LEU A 665 1.40 6.54 22.57
N PHE A 666 0.17 6.64 23.03
CA PHE A 666 -0.50 5.61 23.82
C PHE A 666 -2.02 5.83 23.81
N TYR A 667 -2.73 4.77 24.17
CA TYR A 667 -4.19 4.75 24.28
C TYR A 667 -4.60 4.75 25.75
N ILE A 668 -5.61 5.55 26.11
CA ILE A 668 -6.13 5.66 27.48
C ILE A 668 -7.57 5.13 27.49
N HIS A 669 -7.83 4.10 28.28
CA HIS A 669 -9.18 3.55 28.45
C HIS A 669 -10.01 4.35 29.44
N GLU A 670 -11.30 4.53 29.13
CA GLU A 670 -12.29 5.17 29.99
C GLU A 670 -11.85 6.53 30.57
N ASP A 671 -11.25 7.36 29.72
CA ASP A 671 -10.63 8.62 30.14
C ASP A 671 -11.65 9.76 30.31
N TYR A 672 -12.78 9.76 29.62
CA TYR A 672 -13.80 10.80 29.88
C TYR A 672 -14.68 10.41 31.08
N PRO A 673 -14.92 11.33 32.05
CA PRO A 673 -15.73 11.04 33.24
C PRO A 673 -17.25 11.06 32.96
N ASP A 674 -17.65 11.24 31.70
CA ASP A 674 -19.04 11.19 31.27
C ASP A 674 -19.54 9.73 31.11
N ASN A 675 -20.84 9.61 30.86
CA ASN A 675 -21.51 8.33 30.62
C ASN A 675 -21.80 8.10 29.12
N GLU A 676 -21.12 8.86 28.25
CA GLU A 676 -21.26 8.73 26.81
C GLU A 676 -20.55 7.48 26.29
N ASP A 677 -21.02 6.93 25.19
CA ASP A 677 -20.31 5.85 24.50
C ASP A 677 -18.93 6.32 24.01
N TYR A 678 -17.95 5.41 23.88
CA TYR A 678 -16.58 5.71 23.41
C TYR A 678 -15.79 6.68 24.31
N ARG A 679 -15.56 6.29 25.58
CA ARG A 679 -14.82 7.10 26.57
C ARG A 679 -13.30 7.02 26.43
N ASP A 680 -12.81 6.20 25.52
CA ASP A 680 -11.39 5.99 25.29
C ASP A 680 -10.76 7.15 24.50
N VAL A 681 -9.44 7.30 24.64
CA VAL A 681 -8.70 8.44 24.11
C VAL A 681 -7.40 8.02 23.44
N PHE A 682 -7.19 8.52 22.23
CA PHE A 682 -5.89 8.58 21.58
C PHE A 682 -5.09 9.75 22.16
N TYR A 683 -4.00 9.44 22.87
CA TYR A 683 -2.99 10.43 23.18
C TYR A 683 -1.97 10.45 22.03
N TYR A 684 -1.97 11.51 21.23
CA TYR A 684 -1.22 11.59 19.98
C TYR A 684 0.00 12.51 20.09
N THR A 685 0.96 12.32 19.18
CA THR A 685 2.08 13.23 18.91
C THR A 685 2.09 13.60 17.43
N SER A 686 2.32 14.88 17.12
CA SER A 686 2.52 15.40 15.77
C SER A 686 3.90 16.05 15.67
N PRO A 687 4.79 15.56 14.78
CA PRO A 687 6.13 16.11 14.62
C PRO A 687 6.12 17.42 13.83
N LEU A 688 6.82 18.43 14.32
CA LEU A 688 6.90 19.76 13.69
C LEU A 688 8.09 19.92 12.75
N LYS A 689 9.13 19.11 12.89
CA LYS A 689 10.34 19.18 12.04
C LYS A 689 10.74 17.85 11.44
N TRP A 690 11.61 17.91 10.44
CA TRP A 690 12.34 16.75 9.93
C TRP A 690 13.74 16.72 10.55
N ASN A 691 14.17 15.53 10.95
CA ASN A 691 15.50 15.34 11.53
C ASN A 691 16.43 14.79 10.44
N LYS A 692 17.68 15.28 10.42
CA LYS A 692 18.71 14.74 9.54
C LYS A 692 18.91 13.25 9.81
N THR A 693 18.93 12.49 8.72
CA THR A 693 19.19 11.06 8.69
C THR A 693 20.68 10.80 8.82
N LYS A 694 21.01 9.64 9.41
CA LYS A 694 22.40 9.18 9.45
C LYS A 694 22.82 8.77 8.03
N LEU A 695 24.00 9.21 7.61
CA LEU A 695 24.58 8.79 6.35
C LEU A 695 24.75 7.26 6.32
N ASN A 696 24.27 6.64 5.24
CA ASN A 696 24.43 5.20 5.01
C ASN A 696 24.92 4.97 3.58
N LEU A 697 25.99 4.20 3.44
CA LEU A 697 26.66 3.92 2.17
C LEU A 697 26.29 2.55 1.58
N SER A 698 25.18 1.94 2.01
CA SER A 698 24.78 0.58 1.61
C SER A 698 23.28 0.42 1.29
N GLN A 699 22.56 1.54 1.08
CA GLN A 699 21.09 1.54 0.99
C GLN A 699 20.54 1.97 -0.37
N ALA A 700 21.35 2.17 -1.40
CA ALA A 700 20.86 2.70 -2.68
C ALA A 700 19.75 1.86 -3.34
N LYS A 701 19.70 0.54 -3.08
CA LYS A 701 18.64 -0.35 -3.56
C LYS A 701 17.27 -0.12 -2.89
N THR A 702 17.22 0.34 -1.65
CA THR A 702 15.96 0.59 -0.91
C THR A 702 15.64 2.07 -0.82
N SER A 703 16.64 2.92 -0.63
CA SER A 703 16.57 4.37 -0.48
C SER A 703 17.46 5.04 -1.55
N PRO A 704 16.93 5.29 -2.77
CA PRO A 704 17.73 5.82 -3.87
C PRO A 704 18.05 7.32 -3.75
N ILE A 705 17.38 8.06 -2.87
CA ILE A 705 17.55 9.51 -2.70
C ILE A 705 17.84 9.85 -1.24
N THR A 706 18.57 10.95 -0.99
CA THR A 706 18.77 11.51 0.35
C THR A 706 18.04 12.86 0.47
N GLU A 707 18.19 13.53 1.61
CA GLU A 707 17.64 14.87 1.85
C GLU A 707 18.09 15.89 0.79
N ARG A 708 19.28 15.69 0.20
CA ARG A 708 19.82 16.53 -0.87
C ARG A 708 18.95 16.52 -2.14
N SER A 709 18.21 15.43 -2.37
CA SER A 709 17.30 15.32 -3.53
C SER A 709 16.01 16.11 -3.36
N LEU A 710 15.68 16.53 -2.13
CA LEU A 710 14.44 17.21 -1.81
C LEU A 710 14.56 18.72 -2.07
N ASP A 711 13.64 19.24 -2.88
CA ASP A 711 13.40 20.67 -3.06
C ASP A 711 11.89 20.95 -3.05
N SER A 712 11.50 22.22 -2.94
CA SER A 712 10.08 22.60 -2.89
C SER A 712 9.32 22.21 -4.16
N GLN A 713 9.98 22.22 -5.33
CA GLN A 713 9.35 21.82 -6.58
C GLN A 713 8.99 20.33 -6.56
N TYR A 714 9.95 19.48 -6.18
CA TYR A 714 9.75 18.04 -6.07
C TYR A 714 8.65 17.69 -5.07
N ILE A 715 8.66 18.34 -3.89
CA ILE A 715 7.63 18.14 -2.87
C ILE A 715 6.24 18.46 -3.43
N ASN A 716 6.07 19.65 -4.03
CA ASN A 716 4.78 20.09 -4.55
C ASN A 716 4.28 19.19 -5.69
N GLU A 717 5.18 18.78 -6.57
CA GLU A 717 4.87 17.86 -7.67
C GLU A 717 4.47 16.46 -7.20
N GLN A 718 5.10 15.93 -6.14
CA GLN A 718 4.85 14.59 -5.62
C GLN A 718 3.69 14.49 -4.65
N LEU A 719 3.35 15.58 -3.96
CA LEU A 719 2.34 15.58 -2.91
C LEU A 719 0.99 14.97 -3.36
N PRO A 720 0.45 15.25 -4.57
CA PRO A 720 -0.77 14.61 -5.04
C PRO A 720 -0.67 13.08 -5.18
N TYR A 721 0.49 12.54 -5.57
CA TYR A 721 0.74 11.11 -5.75
C TYR A 721 1.01 10.40 -4.43
N MET A 722 1.59 11.12 -3.46
CA MET A 722 1.73 10.62 -2.10
C MET A 722 0.37 10.49 -1.40
N VAL A 723 -0.53 11.44 -1.64
CA VAL A 723 -1.89 11.49 -1.05
C VAL A 723 -2.85 10.55 -1.78
N ASN A 724 -2.85 10.56 -3.11
CA ASN A 724 -3.76 9.75 -3.91
C ASN A 724 -3.05 8.50 -4.45
N LYS A 725 -3.26 7.36 -3.80
CA LYS A 725 -2.70 6.09 -4.25
C LYS A 725 -3.61 5.42 -5.29
N ILE A 726 -3.29 5.56 -6.58
CA ILE A 726 -3.87 4.72 -7.65
C ILE A 726 -2.95 3.52 -7.85
N CYS A 727 -3.35 2.36 -7.32
CA CYS A 727 -2.51 1.17 -7.28
C CYS A 727 -2.94 0.04 -8.23
N LEU A 728 -3.92 0.26 -9.09
CA LEU A 728 -4.45 -0.82 -9.93
C LEU A 728 -4.71 -0.24 -11.31
N SER A 729 -3.75 -0.48 -12.21
CA SER A 729 -3.71 0.08 -13.54
C SER A 729 -4.94 -0.24 -14.36
N ASN A 730 -5.85 0.70 -14.30
CA ASN A 730 -6.61 1.02 -15.48
C ASN A 730 -6.50 2.50 -15.83
N PHE A 731 -5.83 3.31 -15.02
CA PHE A 731 -5.71 4.74 -15.24
C PHE A 731 -4.27 5.14 -14.98
N VAL A 732 -3.74 6.01 -15.82
CA VAL A 732 -2.37 6.50 -15.75
C VAL A 732 -2.34 8.02 -15.88
N SER A 733 -1.32 8.64 -15.31
CA SER A 733 -1.04 10.05 -15.55
C SER A 733 -0.16 10.20 -16.79
N ALA A 734 -0.17 11.39 -17.42
CA ALA A 734 0.78 11.68 -18.51
C ALA A 734 2.24 11.60 -18.01
N ARG A 735 2.46 12.06 -16.77
CA ARG A 735 3.75 12.02 -16.07
C ARG A 735 4.29 10.59 -15.98
N PHE A 736 3.47 9.64 -15.53
CA PHE A 736 3.85 8.23 -15.43
C PHE A 736 4.32 7.68 -16.78
N MET A 737 3.57 7.96 -17.85
CA MET A 737 3.91 7.48 -19.19
C MET A 737 5.24 8.08 -19.71
N GLU A 738 5.48 9.37 -19.46
CA GLU A 738 6.75 10.03 -19.77
C GLU A 738 7.92 9.43 -18.99
N GLN A 739 7.72 9.19 -17.70
CA GLN A 739 8.68 8.59 -16.79
C GLN A 739 9.05 7.16 -17.20
N VAL A 740 8.06 6.33 -17.50
CA VAL A 740 8.28 4.95 -17.99
C VAL A 740 9.05 4.96 -19.30
N THR A 741 8.61 5.79 -20.27
CA THR A 741 9.30 5.91 -21.56
C THR A 741 10.74 6.38 -21.39
N GLY A 742 10.97 7.37 -20.53
CA GLY A 742 12.31 7.87 -20.21
C GLY A 742 13.21 6.79 -19.60
N LEU A 743 12.70 5.97 -18.68
CA LEU A 743 13.47 4.88 -18.09
C LEU A 743 13.84 3.81 -19.12
N PHE A 744 12.87 3.33 -19.90
CA PHE A 744 13.12 2.31 -20.92
C PHE A 744 14.02 2.82 -22.06
N SER A 745 14.10 4.14 -22.29
CA SER A 745 15.08 4.72 -23.22
C SER A 745 16.53 4.55 -22.79
N SER A 746 16.77 4.26 -21.50
CA SER A 746 18.10 3.94 -20.96
C SER A 746 18.48 2.46 -21.16
N ILE A 747 17.56 1.61 -21.63
CA ILE A 747 17.79 0.21 -22.00
C ILE A 747 18.00 0.13 -23.52
N THR A 748 18.86 -0.78 -23.98
CA THR A 748 19.13 -0.96 -25.42
C THR A 748 17.85 -1.25 -26.23
N PRO A 749 17.71 -0.74 -27.46
CA PRO A 749 16.48 -0.88 -28.26
C PRO A 749 15.98 -2.32 -28.44
N GLU A 750 16.87 -3.30 -28.44
CA GLU A 750 16.55 -4.72 -28.60
C GLU A 750 15.87 -5.32 -27.36
N LEU A 751 16.01 -4.69 -26.19
CA LEU A 751 15.55 -5.21 -24.89
C LEU A 751 14.50 -4.33 -24.21
N ARG A 752 14.08 -3.22 -24.83
CA ARG A 752 13.23 -2.22 -24.16
C ARG A 752 11.76 -2.61 -24.01
N HIS A 753 11.31 -3.74 -24.55
CA HIS A 753 9.93 -4.19 -24.33
C HIS A 753 9.79 -4.67 -22.91
N GLY A 754 8.77 -4.25 -22.18
CA GLY A 754 8.80 -4.49 -20.74
C GLY A 754 7.51 -4.32 -20.00
N TYR A 755 7.59 -4.64 -18.71
CA TYR A 755 6.51 -4.49 -17.76
C TYR A 755 7.00 -3.64 -16.60
N VAL A 756 6.06 -2.93 -15.99
CA VAL A 756 6.27 -2.25 -14.72
C VAL A 756 5.66 -3.13 -13.61
N CYS A 757 6.30 -3.19 -12.44
CA CYS A 757 5.99 -4.10 -11.35
C CYS A 757 5.94 -3.39 -9.99
N SER A 758 5.14 -3.87 -9.04
CA SER A 758 5.09 -3.35 -7.68
C SER A 758 6.30 -3.73 -6.83
N GLY A 759 7.08 -4.74 -7.21
CA GLY A 759 8.24 -5.19 -6.45
C GLY A 759 9.06 -6.26 -7.17
N GLN A 760 10.14 -6.68 -6.52
CA GLN A 760 11.10 -7.65 -7.06
C GLN A 760 10.44 -9.02 -7.35
N SER A 761 9.58 -9.50 -6.46
CA SER A 761 8.94 -10.80 -6.64
C SER A 761 7.96 -10.82 -7.82
N GLU A 762 7.28 -9.69 -8.07
CA GLU A 762 6.43 -9.55 -9.25
C GLU A 762 7.23 -9.54 -10.56
N CYS A 763 8.41 -8.93 -10.58
CA CYS A 763 9.30 -8.99 -11.76
C CYS A 763 9.65 -10.43 -12.12
N VAL A 764 10.04 -11.23 -11.12
CA VAL A 764 10.38 -12.64 -11.29
C VAL A 764 9.20 -13.43 -11.85
N ASP A 765 8.03 -13.26 -11.26
CA ASP A 765 6.79 -13.88 -11.71
C ASP A 765 6.44 -13.50 -13.16
N LYS A 766 6.54 -12.22 -13.54
CA LYS A 766 6.28 -11.77 -14.93
C LYS A 766 7.27 -12.35 -15.92
N ILE A 767 8.56 -12.43 -15.57
CA ILE A 767 9.58 -13.03 -16.44
C ILE A 767 9.30 -14.52 -16.64
N ALA A 768 9.13 -15.30 -15.56
CA ALA A 768 8.90 -16.73 -15.67
C ALA A 768 7.63 -17.05 -16.47
N LYS A 769 6.55 -16.29 -16.26
CA LYS A 769 5.31 -16.43 -17.03
C LYS A 769 5.48 -16.08 -18.49
N SER A 770 6.24 -15.02 -18.80
CA SER A 770 6.54 -14.63 -20.17
C SER A 770 7.32 -15.73 -20.88
N LEU A 771 8.40 -16.20 -20.27
CA LEU A 771 9.21 -17.32 -20.79
C LEU A 771 8.38 -18.59 -20.98
N TRP A 772 7.56 -18.95 -19.99
CA TRP A 772 6.68 -20.13 -20.08
C TRP A 772 5.70 -20.01 -21.25
N TYR A 773 5.04 -18.86 -21.37
CA TYR A 773 4.00 -18.62 -22.37
C TYR A 773 4.52 -18.68 -23.81
N VAL A 774 5.72 -18.14 -24.06
CA VAL A 774 6.33 -18.11 -25.41
C VAL A 774 7.16 -19.35 -25.74
N SER A 775 7.37 -20.25 -24.76
CA SER A 775 8.12 -21.50 -24.96
C SER A 775 7.24 -22.66 -25.43
N SER A 776 7.87 -23.80 -25.71
CA SER A 776 7.18 -25.08 -25.97
C SER A 776 6.53 -25.71 -24.73
N LYS A 777 6.60 -25.06 -23.55
CA LYS A 777 6.02 -25.53 -22.27
C LYS A 777 6.51 -26.91 -21.83
N GLN A 778 7.75 -27.25 -22.19
CA GLN A 778 8.35 -28.56 -21.89
C GLN A 778 8.97 -28.65 -20.49
N THR A 779 9.35 -27.52 -19.88
CA THR A 779 10.02 -27.47 -18.57
C THR A 779 9.78 -26.12 -17.89
N TYR A 780 9.70 -26.16 -16.56
CA TYR A 780 9.71 -24.98 -15.68
C TYR A 780 10.89 -25.02 -14.70
N ARG A 781 11.85 -25.93 -14.92
CA ARG A 781 13.09 -26.01 -14.13
C ARG A 781 13.95 -24.79 -14.39
N MET A 782 14.56 -24.22 -13.35
CA MET A 782 15.44 -23.06 -13.46
C MET A 782 16.84 -23.38 -12.96
N LEU A 783 17.82 -22.64 -13.45
CA LEU A 783 19.20 -22.70 -12.98
C LEU A 783 19.56 -21.32 -12.43
N THR A 784 20.15 -21.29 -11.24
CA THR A 784 20.69 -20.10 -10.57
C THR A 784 22.01 -20.45 -9.89
N PHE A 785 22.61 -19.47 -9.22
CA PHE A 785 23.89 -19.61 -8.53
C PHE A 785 23.75 -19.24 -7.05
N LYS A 786 24.57 -19.84 -6.19
CA LYS A 786 24.55 -19.59 -4.74
C LYS A 786 24.77 -18.11 -4.42
N GLY A 787 23.96 -17.56 -3.51
CA GLY A 787 24.02 -16.16 -3.08
C GLY A 787 23.32 -15.17 -4.01
N HIS A 788 22.75 -15.63 -5.13
CA HIS A 788 21.94 -14.77 -6.01
C HIS A 788 20.54 -14.57 -5.41
N TYR A 789 20.05 -13.34 -5.42
CA TYR A 789 18.81 -12.92 -4.77
C TYR A 789 17.77 -12.40 -5.77
N PHE A 790 16.55 -12.93 -5.66
CA PHE A 790 15.41 -12.65 -6.53
C PHE A 790 14.15 -12.26 -5.75
N GLY A 791 14.30 -11.87 -4.49
CA GLY A 791 13.19 -11.49 -3.62
C GLY A 791 12.75 -12.64 -2.70
N ASN A 792 11.85 -12.31 -1.77
CA ASN A 792 11.23 -13.28 -0.85
C ASN A 792 9.70 -13.27 -0.87
N GLY A 793 9.07 -12.35 -1.60
CA GLY A 793 7.62 -12.12 -1.57
C GLY A 793 6.78 -13.20 -2.28
N SER A 794 7.39 -14.04 -3.13
CA SER A 794 6.71 -15.16 -3.81
C SER A 794 7.44 -16.50 -3.66
N PHE A 795 6.73 -17.62 -3.87
CA PHE A 795 7.36 -18.95 -3.87
C PHE A 795 8.43 -19.09 -4.95
N LEU A 796 8.22 -18.43 -6.09
CA LEU A 796 9.16 -18.47 -7.21
C LEU A 796 10.45 -17.75 -6.87
N SER A 797 10.34 -16.51 -6.39
CA SER A 797 11.47 -15.72 -5.91
C SER A 797 12.26 -16.44 -4.82
N ARG A 798 11.58 -17.01 -3.81
CA ARG A 798 12.26 -17.77 -2.75
C ARG A 798 13.01 -19.00 -3.26
N SER A 799 12.45 -19.70 -4.26
CA SER A 799 13.09 -20.88 -4.86
C SER A 799 14.36 -20.51 -5.64
N LEU A 800 14.36 -19.35 -6.31
CA LEU A 800 15.53 -18.80 -6.98
C LEU A 800 16.57 -18.24 -6.00
N SER A 801 16.13 -17.64 -4.88
CA SER A 801 17.03 -17.03 -3.88
C SER A 801 17.67 -18.05 -2.92
N SER A 802 17.02 -19.18 -2.63
CA SER A 802 17.51 -20.14 -1.63
C SER A 802 17.04 -21.57 -1.85
N LYS A 803 17.98 -22.52 -1.75
CA LYS A 803 17.69 -23.96 -1.78
C LYS A 803 16.92 -24.46 -0.55
N GLN A 804 17.03 -23.78 0.59
CA GLN A 804 16.36 -24.21 1.84
C GLN A 804 14.84 -24.03 1.79
N HIS A 805 14.36 -23.14 0.92
CA HIS A 805 12.95 -22.74 0.83
C HIS A 805 12.36 -22.99 -0.56
N ALA A 806 12.99 -23.85 -1.35
CA ALA A 806 12.57 -24.16 -2.70
C ALA A 806 11.23 -24.92 -2.71
N PHE A 807 10.26 -24.34 -3.41
CA PHE A 807 8.99 -25.00 -3.77
C PHE A 807 9.01 -25.43 -5.23
N PHE A 808 9.64 -24.63 -6.10
CA PHE A 808 9.84 -24.94 -7.50
C PHE A 808 11.24 -25.55 -7.74
N PRO A 809 11.42 -26.37 -8.78
CA PRO A 809 12.70 -27.01 -9.07
C PRO A 809 13.71 -25.99 -9.59
N VAL A 810 14.72 -25.71 -8.76
CA VAL A 810 15.83 -24.80 -9.09
C VAL A 810 17.15 -25.48 -8.74
N ASP A 811 18.06 -25.53 -9.71
CA ASP A 811 19.45 -25.92 -9.48
C ASP A 811 20.27 -24.70 -9.08
N HIS A 812 21.03 -24.83 -7.98
CA HIS A 812 21.88 -23.79 -7.42
C HIS A 812 23.34 -24.20 -7.55
N LEU A 813 24.03 -23.69 -8.59
CA LEU A 813 25.45 -23.94 -8.82
C LEU A 813 26.35 -23.00 -8.00
N GLU A 814 27.65 -23.27 -7.94
CA GLU A 814 28.59 -22.36 -7.28
C GLU A 814 28.61 -20.98 -7.93
N ASN A 815 28.74 -19.92 -7.13
CA ASN A 815 28.83 -18.57 -7.66
C ASN A 815 30.13 -18.40 -8.46
N PRO A 816 30.06 -17.96 -9.74
CA PRO A 816 31.25 -17.66 -10.52
C PRO A 816 32.00 -16.45 -9.95
N ASN A 817 33.30 -16.61 -9.77
CA ASN A 817 34.26 -15.58 -9.36
C ASN A 817 35.56 -15.73 -10.17
N GLU A 818 36.50 -14.80 -9.98
CA GLU A 818 37.75 -14.75 -10.75
C GLU A 818 38.56 -16.06 -10.71
N ASN A 819 38.44 -16.85 -9.64
CA ASN A 819 39.21 -18.07 -9.45
C ASN A 819 38.53 -19.34 -9.98
N ASN A 820 37.19 -19.39 -10.03
CA ASN A 820 36.44 -20.63 -10.31
C ASN A 820 35.54 -20.57 -11.56
N TRP A 821 35.40 -19.43 -12.23
CA TRP A 821 34.36 -19.25 -13.24
C TRP A 821 34.43 -20.24 -14.41
N LYS A 822 35.62 -20.74 -14.77
CA LYS A 822 35.79 -21.75 -15.84
C LYS A 822 35.19 -23.11 -15.45
N GLU A 823 35.36 -23.50 -14.19
CA GLU A 823 34.81 -24.73 -13.64
C GLU A 823 33.28 -24.62 -13.57
N VAL A 824 32.78 -23.49 -13.07
CA VAL A 824 31.33 -23.19 -13.02
C VAL A 824 30.72 -23.20 -14.42
N LEU A 825 31.38 -22.61 -15.42
CA LEU A 825 30.89 -22.62 -16.81
C LEU A 825 30.79 -24.05 -17.37
N THR A 826 31.78 -24.90 -17.07
CA THR A 826 31.77 -26.32 -17.45
C THR A 826 30.60 -27.05 -16.78
N GLU A 827 30.34 -26.74 -15.51
CA GLU A 827 29.19 -27.28 -14.77
C GLU A 827 27.86 -26.84 -15.39
N VAL A 828 27.72 -25.56 -15.75
CA VAL A 828 26.54 -25.04 -16.47
C VAL A 828 26.34 -25.81 -17.78
N GLU A 829 27.37 -25.93 -18.62
CA GLU A 829 27.27 -26.67 -19.89
C GLU A 829 26.82 -28.12 -19.68
N ASN A 830 27.37 -28.79 -18.66
CA ASN A 830 26.99 -30.17 -18.33
C ASN A 830 25.52 -30.28 -17.90
N HIS A 831 24.99 -29.31 -17.16
CA HIS A 831 23.57 -29.29 -16.78
C HIS A 831 22.68 -29.05 -18.00
N LEU A 832 23.00 -28.04 -18.81
CA LEU A 832 22.21 -27.69 -20.00
C LEU A 832 22.20 -28.78 -21.07
N LYS A 833 23.23 -29.65 -21.12
CA LYS A 833 23.26 -30.84 -22.00
C LYS A 833 22.39 -31.99 -21.49
N LYS A 834 22.19 -32.10 -20.18
CA LYS A 834 21.44 -33.19 -19.55
C LYS A 834 19.96 -32.89 -19.41
N GLU A 835 19.64 -31.66 -19.07
CA GLU A 835 18.30 -31.24 -18.67
C GLU A 835 17.88 -29.99 -19.42
N LYS A 836 16.56 -29.81 -19.58
CA LYS A 836 16.00 -28.57 -20.14
C LYS A 836 15.66 -27.59 -19.02
N TYR A 837 16.00 -26.32 -19.22
CA TYR A 837 15.72 -25.24 -18.30
C TYR A 837 14.85 -24.17 -18.95
N LEU A 838 13.94 -23.58 -18.17
CA LEU A 838 13.17 -22.41 -18.55
C LEU A 838 14.09 -21.19 -18.76
N GLY A 839 15.12 -21.07 -17.92
CA GLY A 839 16.16 -20.07 -18.06
C GLY A 839 17.26 -20.20 -17.01
N ILE A 840 18.37 -19.52 -17.29
CA ILE A 840 19.51 -19.29 -16.40
C ILE A 840 19.30 -17.91 -15.79
N TRP A 841 19.16 -17.85 -14.46
CA TRP A 841 18.90 -16.63 -13.70
C TRP A 841 20.16 -16.23 -12.95
N LEU A 842 20.58 -14.97 -13.10
CA LEU A 842 21.74 -14.46 -12.37
C LEU A 842 21.67 -12.96 -12.07
N GLU A 843 22.35 -12.56 -11.01
CA GLU A 843 22.71 -11.19 -10.66
C GLU A 843 24.13 -10.90 -11.17
N PRO A 844 24.34 -9.91 -12.05
CA PRO A 844 25.69 -9.47 -12.42
C PRO A 844 26.51 -8.93 -11.24
N ILE A 845 25.82 -8.29 -10.30
CA ILE A 845 26.33 -7.89 -8.99
C ILE A 845 25.30 -8.37 -7.96
N GLN A 846 25.71 -9.26 -7.05
CA GLN A 846 24.82 -9.83 -6.05
C GLN A 846 24.30 -8.76 -5.08
N GLN A 847 22.98 -8.70 -4.86
CA GLN A 847 22.37 -7.69 -3.99
C GLN A 847 22.73 -7.82 -2.50
N GLN A 848 22.95 -9.05 -2.04
CA GLN A 848 23.18 -9.33 -0.62
C GLN A 848 24.66 -9.25 -0.23
N THR A 849 25.57 -9.58 -1.17
CA THR A 849 27.00 -9.67 -0.89
C THR A 849 27.81 -8.59 -1.60
N MET A 850 27.24 -7.89 -2.59
CA MET A 850 27.94 -7.00 -3.53
C MET A 850 29.05 -7.68 -4.35
N GLN A 851 29.12 -9.01 -4.36
CA GLN A 851 30.07 -9.75 -5.18
C GLN A 851 29.72 -9.61 -6.67
N ARG A 852 30.73 -9.36 -7.50
CA ARG A 852 30.57 -9.23 -8.95
C ARG A 852 30.82 -10.56 -9.66
N VAL A 853 30.05 -10.83 -10.71
CA VAL A 853 30.32 -11.91 -11.65
C VAL A 853 31.36 -11.45 -12.68
N PRO A 854 32.42 -12.24 -12.94
CA PRO A 854 33.43 -11.90 -13.94
C PRO A 854 32.83 -11.69 -15.33
N ARG A 855 33.28 -10.64 -16.04
CA ARG A 855 32.77 -10.30 -17.37
C ARG A 855 32.99 -11.43 -18.39
N GLU A 856 34.15 -12.09 -18.35
CA GLU A 856 34.45 -13.18 -19.28
C GLU A 856 33.50 -14.36 -19.10
N PHE A 857 33.11 -14.66 -17.86
CA PHE A 857 32.08 -15.67 -17.60
C PHE A 857 30.75 -15.29 -18.23
N LEU A 858 30.30 -14.04 -18.08
CA LEU A 858 29.02 -13.57 -18.65
C LEU A 858 28.99 -13.69 -20.17
N LYS A 859 30.10 -13.36 -20.83
CA LYS A 859 30.26 -13.51 -22.29
C LYS A 859 30.17 -14.96 -22.73
N GLN A 860 30.96 -15.84 -22.11
CA GLN A 860 30.96 -17.26 -22.42
C GLN A 860 29.60 -17.92 -22.11
N LEU A 861 28.94 -17.48 -21.03
CA LEU A 861 27.61 -17.93 -20.66
C LEU A 861 26.57 -17.52 -21.70
N LYS A 862 26.66 -16.30 -22.26
CA LYS A 862 25.76 -15.85 -23.33
C LYS A 862 25.95 -16.64 -24.62
N GLU A 863 27.19 -16.92 -25.00
CA GLU A 863 27.50 -17.77 -26.16
C GLU A 863 26.95 -19.18 -25.97
N LEU A 864 27.16 -19.77 -24.78
CA LEU A 864 26.67 -21.09 -24.42
C LEU A 864 25.14 -21.17 -24.39
N SER A 865 24.47 -20.21 -23.76
CA SER A 865 23.01 -20.18 -23.65
C SER A 865 22.36 -20.05 -25.02
N THR A 866 22.93 -19.23 -25.90
CA THR A 866 22.49 -19.08 -27.29
C THR A 866 22.69 -20.38 -28.08
N LYS A 867 23.87 -21.01 -27.96
CA LYS A 867 24.19 -22.28 -28.63
C LYS A 867 23.24 -23.41 -28.23
N LEU A 868 22.84 -23.46 -26.97
CA LEU A 868 21.95 -24.50 -26.42
C LEU A 868 20.48 -24.10 -26.36
N GLY A 869 20.11 -22.90 -26.86
CA GLY A 869 18.73 -22.43 -26.90
C GLY A 869 18.07 -22.25 -25.52
N THR A 870 18.85 -21.91 -24.49
CA THR A 870 18.35 -21.66 -23.12
C THR A 870 18.27 -20.16 -22.85
N ASN A 871 17.16 -19.68 -22.29
CA ASN A 871 17.00 -18.24 -22.02
C ASN A 871 17.96 -17.76 -20.92
N LEU A 872 18.48 -16.55 -21.06
CA LEU A 872 19.30 -15.87 -20.06
C LEU A 872 18.53 -14.72 -19.41
N VAL A 873 18.49 -14.69 -18.07
CA VAL A 873 17.74 -13.69 -17.28
C VAL A 873 18.65 -12.99 -16.28
N TYR A 874 18.68 -11.66 -16.32
CA TYR A 874 19.46 -10.86 -15.36
C TYR A 874 18.58 -10.16 -14.32
N ASN A 875 19.00 -10.19 -13.05
CA ASN A 875 18.53 -9.24 -12.04
C ASN A 875 19.58 -8.15 -11.84
N GLU A 876 19.25 -6.95 -12.32
CA GLU A 876 20.17 -5.82 -12.43
C GLU A 876 19.91 -4.72 -11.39
N THR A 877 19.21 -5.08 -10.32
CA THR A 877 18.93 -4.17 -9.21
C THR A 877 20.20 -3.47 -8.69
N SER A 878 21.29 -4.22 -8.49
CA SER A 878 22.57 -3.67 -8.01
C SER A 878 23.53 -3.22 -9.12
N SER A 879 23.41 -3.76 -10.33
CA SER A 879 24.28 -3.42 -11.47
C SER A 879 23.78 -2.25 -12.33
N SER A 880 22.52 -1.82 -12.15
CA SER A 880 21.95 -0.60 -12.75
C SER A 880 22.63 0.68 -12.24
N ARG A 881 22.24 1.84 -12.79
CA ARG A 881 22.77 3.17 -12.43
C ARG A 881 24.29 3.26 -12.61
N TYR A 882 24.80 2.72 -13.70
CA TYR A 882 26.22 2.79 -14.09
C TYR A 882 27.16 2.09 -13.09
N SER A 883 26.63 1.12 -12.33
CA SER A 883 27.39 0.44 -11.28
C SER A 883 28.32 -0.65 -11.82
N TYR A 884 28.00 -1.24 -12.97
CA TYR A 884 28.89 -2.22 -13.62
C TYR A 884 29.79 -1.57 -14.68
N SER A 885 29.34 -0.48 -15.31
CA SER A 885 30.02 0.24 -16.39
C SER A 885 29.79 1.73 -16.21
N ALA A 886 30.84 2.54 -16.32
CA ALA A 886 30.73 3.99 -16.29
C ALA A 886 30.00 4.57 -17.51
N GLN A 887 29.83 3.77 -18.58
CA GLN A 887 29.21 4.19 -19.83
C GLN A 887 27.76 3.71 -19.95
N ASP A 888 27.45 2.54 -19.38
CA ASP A 888 26.18 1.86 -19.58
C ASP A 888 25.32 1.91 -18.32
N TYR A 889 24.05 2.26 -18.47
CA TYR A 889 23.12 2.34 -17.35
C TYR A 889 22.98 0.99 -16.62
N CYS A 890 22.95 -0.14 -17.34
CA CYS A 890 23.02 -1.49 -16.77
C CYS A 890 23.83 -2.43 -17.69
N LEU A 891 24.13 -3.64 -17.23
CA LEU A 891 24.95 -4.59 -17.99
C LEU A 891 24.29 -4.98 -19.32
N ALA A 892 22.97 -5.11 -19.33
CA ALA A 892 22.19 -5.49 -20.51
C ALA A 892 22.35 -4.57 -21.72
N ASN A 893 22.87 -3.35 -21.56
CA ASN A 893 23.20 -2.44 -22.66
C ASN A 893 24.43 -2.89 -23.49
N GLN A 894 25.22 -3.84 -23.00
CA GLN A 894 26.39 -4.36 -23.70
C GLN A 894 26.00 -5.57 -24.56
N ALA A 895 26.07 -5.41 -25.89
CA ALA A 895 25.52 -6.37 -26.85
C ALA A 895 26.07 -7.81 -26.70
N ASP A 896 27.36 -7.96 -26.43
CA ASP A 896 28.06 -9.25 -26.34
C ASP A 896 27.74 -10.05 -25.06
N ILE A 897 27.07 -9.42 -24.09
CA ILE A 897 26.64 -10.04 -22.82
C ILE A 897 25.16 -9.79 -22.52
N SER A 898 24.41 -9.30 -23.49
CA SER A 898 22.99 -8.95 -23.32
C SER A 898 22.12 -10.19 -23.00
N PRO A 899 21.24 -10.12 -21.99
CA PRO A 899 20.33 -11.22 -21.67
C PRO A 899 19.17 -11.30 -22.67
N ASP A 900 18.26 -12.25 -22.48
CA ASP A 900 17.00 -12.32 -23.24
C ASP A 900 15.86 -11.57 -22.53
N MET A 901 15.93 -11.52 -21.19
CA MET A 901 15.09 -10.69 -20.34
C MET A 901 15.89 -10.23 -19.11
N GLY A 902 15.44 -9.19 -18.43
CA GLY A 902 15.98 -8.84 -17.14
C GLY A 902 15.05 -7.96 -16.33
N MET A 903 15.48 -7.61 -15.14
CA MET A 903 14.69 -6.85 -14.19
C MET A 903 15.54 -5.89 -13.37
N ILE A 904 14.91 -4.82 -12.89
CA ILE A 904 15.51 -3.89 -11.94
C ILE A 904 14.44 -3.59 -10.88
N PHE A 905 14.72 -3.92 -9.62
CA PHE A 905 13.94 -3.40 -8.51
C PHE A 905 14.40 -1.96 -8.23
N LEU A 906 13.45 -1.02 -8.22
CA LEU A 906 13.73 0.41 -8.15
C LEU A 906 13.71 0.94 -6.70
N GLY A 907 13.34 0.10 -5.74
CA GLY A 907 13.11 0.47 -4.35
C GLY A 907 11.65 0.82 -4.06
N GLY A 908 11.22 0.59 -2.83
CA GLY A 908 9.83 0.77 -2.41
C GLY A 908 8.86 -0.13 -3.19
N GLN A 909 7.77 0.44 -3.69
CA GLN A 909 6.73 -0.27 -4.44
C GLN A 909 6.89 -0.11 -5.97
N ALA A 910 8.12 -0.29 -6.48
CA ALA A 910 8.44 -0.09 -7.90
C ALA A 910 9.53 -1.04 -8.42
N GLY A 911 9.30 -1.59 -9.61
CA GLY A 911 10.20 -2.46 -10.35
C GLY A 911 9.91 -2.41 -11.84
N ILE A 912 10.87 -2.84 -12.66
CA ILE A 912 10.67 -3.03 -14.09
C ILE A 912 11.22 -4.38 -14.54
N VAL A 913 10.61 -4.90 -15.60
CA VAL A 913 11.09 -6.01 -16.42
C VAL A 913 11.33 -5.45 -17.81
N TYR A 914 12.46 -5.81 -18.41
CA TYR A 914 12.80 -5.51 -19.79
C TYR A 914 13.08 -6.84 -20.53
N ALA A 915 12.83 -6.89 -21.82
CA ALA A 915 12.74 -8.12 -22.59
C ALA A 915 12.94 -7.88 -24.07
N LYS A 916 13.45 -8.90 -24.76
CA LYS A 916 13.39 -8.93 -26.22
C LYS A 916 11.94 -9.07 -26.70
N SER A 917 11.67 -8.54 -27.88
CA SER A 917 10.33 -8.53 -28.48
C SER A 917 9.68 -9.93 -28.54
N GLU A 918 10.45 -10.98 -28.82
CA GLU A 918 9.99 -12.37 -28.90
C GLU A 918 9.67 -13.00 -27.53
N LYS A 919 10.07 -12.35 -26.43
CA LYS A 919 9.75 -12.75 -25.05
C LYS A 919 8.65 -11.89 -24.43
N PHE A 920 8.25 -10.81 -25.10
CA PHE A 920 7.25 -9.87 -24.61
C PHE A 920 5.82 -10.30 -24.99
N ILE A 921 4.87 -10.07 -24.07
CA ILE A 921 3.45 -10.37 -24.28
C ILE A 921 2.68 -9.05 -24.33
N SER A 922 2.39 -8.59 -25.54
CA SER A 922 1.69 -7.32 -25.80
C SER A 922 0.21 -7.32 -25.42
N LYS A 923 -0.40 -8.51 -25.25
CA LYS A 923 -1.77 -8.69 -24.74
C LYS A 923 -1.74 -9.37 -23.37
N PRO A 924 -1.29 -8.68 -22.31
CA PRO A 924 -0.98 -9.26 -21.00
C PRO A 924 -2.23 -9.53 -20.17
N LEU A 925 -3.44 -9.58 -20.76
CA LEU A 925 -4.69 -9.82 -20.02
C LEU A 925 -4.59 -11.03 -19.07
N MET A 926 -3.68 -11.94 -19.38
CA MET A 926 -3.34 -13.15 -18.63
C MET A 926 -2.09 -12.99 -17.74
N LEU A 927 -1.15 -12.10 -18.07
CA LEU A 927 -0.07 -11.71 -17.15
C LEU A 927 -0.64 -10.82 -16.02
N ILE A 928 0.16 -10.59 -14.98
CA ILE A 928 -0.19 -9.70 -13.87
C ILE A 928 -0.65 -8.33 -14.41
N SER A 929 -1.44 -7.60 -13.62
CA SER A 929 -1.87 -6.22 -13.92
C SER A 929 -0.77 -5.39 -14.60
N THR A 930 -1.17 -4.51 -15.53
CA THR A 930 -0.26 -3.66 -16.30
C THR A 930 0.67 -2.83 -15.41
N TRP A 931 0.19 -2.41 -14.22
CA TRP A 931 0.95 -1.84 -13.11
C TRP A 931 0.16 -1.90 -11.79
N ASP A 932 0.74 -2.50 -10.76
CA ASP A 932 0.18 -2.49 -9.39
C ASP A 932 1.08 -1.73 -8.38
N GLY A 933 2.02 -0.94 -8.89
CA GLY A 933 3.00 -0.20 -8.10
C GLY A 933 2.53 1.18 -7.64
N ASP A 934 3.44 1.94 -7.04
CA ASP A 934 3.20 3.31 -6.59
C ASP A 934 3.96 4.30 -7.47
N GLU A 935 3.25 5.21 -8.14
CA GLU A 935 3.83 6.25 -9.00
C GLU A 935 4.82 7.14 -8.21
N PHE A 936 4.56 7.37 -6.92
CA PHE A 936 5.50 8.10 -6.07
C PHE A 936 6.83 7.35 -5.90
N SER A 937 6.81 6.03 -5.66
CA SER A 937 8.03 5.21 -5.59
C SER A 937 8.82 5.27 -6.90
N PHE A 938 8.13 5.19 -8.03
CA PHE A 938 8.74 5.27 -9.35
C PHE A 938 9.42 6.63 -9.58
N ALA A 939 8.75 7.73 -9.22
CA ALA A 939 9.28 9.08 -9.34
C ALA A 939 10.52 9.31 -8.46
N SER A 940 10.56 8.76 -7.24
CA SER A 940 11.72 8.86 -6.34
C SER A 940 12.98 8.20 -6.92
N TYR A 941 12.85 7.04 -7.56
CA TYR A 941 13.98 6.43 -8.26
C TYR A 941 14.46 7.29 -9.45
N LEU A 942 13.51 7.79 -10.26
CA LEU A 942 13.84 8.61 -11.42
C LEU A 942 14.44 9.96 -11.07
N ARG A 943 14.11 10.52 -9.90
CA ARG A 943 14.76 11.73 -9.39
C ARG A 943 16.28 11.55 -9.33
N GLN A 944 16.74 10.41 -8.82
CA GLN A 944 18.15 10.05 -8.79
C GLN A 944 18.70 9.85 -10.22
N VAL A 945 18.06 9.03 -11.04
CA VAL A 945 18.56 8.71 -12.40
C VAL A 945 18.68 9.97 -13.27
N ASN A 946 17.68 10.85 -13.23
CA ASN A 946 17.71 12.11 -13.98
C ASN A 946 18.83 13.03 -13.51
N SER A 947 19.16 13.03 -12.22
CA SER A 947 20.29 13.81 -11.69
C SER A 947 21.64 13.33 -12.25
N ILE A 948 21.80 12.02 -12.45
CA ILE A 948 22.99 11.41 -13.07
C ILE A 948 23.04 11.76 -14.56
N HIS A 949 21.92 11.63 -15.29
CA HIS A 949 21.85 11.93 -16.72
C HIS A 949 22.08 13.41 -17.04
N LYS A 950 21.76 14.31 -16.12
CA LYS A 950 22.00 15.75 -16.28
C LYS A 950 23.49 16.09 -16.38
N ASP A 951 24.35 15.38 -15.66
CA ASP A 951 25.81 15.58 -15.70
C ASP A 951 26.56 14.28 -15.36
N GLN A 952 26.69 13.39 -16.35
CA GLN A 952 27.42 12.12 -16.20
C GLN A 952 28.91 12.32 -15.88
N LYS A 953 29.50 13.45 -16.33
CA LYS A 953 30.92 13.74 -16.05
C LYS A 953 31.12 14.07 -14.57
N ALA A 954 30.24 14.90 -13.99
CA ALA A 954 30.27 15.18 -12.56
C ALA A 954 29.97 13.94 -11.72
N PHE A 955 29.09 13.05 -12.20
CA PHE A 955 28.84 11.75 -11.57
C PHE A 955 30.11 10.90 -11.53
N ALA A 956 30.80 10.70 -12.66
CA ALA A 956 32.05 9.95 -12.72
C ALA A 956 33.13 10.53 -11.78
N GLN A 957 33.29 11.86 -11.78
CA GLN A 957 34.22 12.54 -10.85
C GLN A 957 33.83 12.36 -9.39
N THR A 958 32.54 12.24 -9.08
CA THR A 958 32.06 12.00 -7.73
C THR A 958 32.43 10.59 -7.27
N ILE A 959 32.30 9.58 -8.13
CA ILE A 959 32.75 8.21 -7.84
C ILE A 959 34.24 8.20 -7.52
N GLU A 960 35.07 8.84 -8.35
CA GLU A 960 36.53 8.90 -8.13
C GLU A 960 36.88 9.54 -6.78
N LYS A 961 36.26 10.68 -6.45
CA LYS A 961 36.47 11.37 -5.17
C LYS A 961 35.96 10.55 -3.99
N PHE A 962 34.81 9.90 -4.14
CA PHE A 962 34.22 9.04 -3.12
C PHE A 962 35.16 7.88 -2.78
N GLU A 963 35.61 7.13 -3.79
CA GLU A 963 36.52 6.00 -3.60
C GLU A 963 37.86 6.44 -3.00
N ALA A 964 38.41 7.58 -3.45
CA ALA A 964 39.65 8.12 -2.90
C ALA A 964 39.51 8.49 -1.42
N LYS A 965 38.43 9.20 -1.05
CA LYS A 965 38.14 9.55 0.35
C LYS A 965 37.89 8.30 1.19
N LEU A 966 37.14 7.33 0.67
CA LEU A 966 36.85 6.08 1.35
C LEU A 966 38.12 5.29 1.64
N LYS A 967 39.02 5.15 0.66
CA LYS A 967 40.33 4.50 0.84
C LYS A 967 41.20 5.25 1.86
N SER A 968 41.21 6.58 1.82
CA SER A 968 41.95 7.39 2.80
C SER A 968 41.39 7.25 4.22
N MET A 969 40.07 7.23 4.38
CA MET A 969 39.42 7.04 5.67
C MET A 969 39.73 5.66 6.26
N LEU A 970 39.82 4.64 5.41
CA LEU A 970 40.03 3.26 5.83
C LEU A 970 41.51 2.85 5.92
N SER A 971 42.45 3.67 5.44
CA SER A 971 43.88 3.33 5.42
C SER A 971 44.52 3.04 6.79
N PRO A 972 44.03 3.57 7.94
CA PRO A 972 44.54 3.17 9.25
C PRO A 972 44.20 1.72 9.64
N TYR A 973 43.26 1.08 8.95
CA TYR A 973 42.76 -0.26 9.27
C TYR A 973 43.29 -1.30 8.29
N SER A 974 43.42 -2.55 8.76
CA SER A 974 43.84 -3.67 7.91
C SER A 974 42.70 -4.05 6.95
N LEU A 975 42.78 -3.56 5.72
CA LEU A 975 41.83 -3.86 4.65
C LEU A 975 42.19 -5.20 4.00
N ASN A 976 41.32 -6.20 4.13
CA ASN A 976 41.43 -7.47 3.44
C ASN A 976 40.31 -7.61 2.40
N ASN A 977 40.61 -8.26 1.27
CA ASN A 977 39.64 -8.54 0.20
C ASN A 977 38.88 -7.29 -0.28
N TRP A 978 39.61 -6.23 -0.64
CA TRP A 978 39.04 -5.01 -1.21
C TRP A 978 38.50 -5.29 -2.62
N GLU A 979 37.19 -5.38 -2.75
CA GLU A 979 36.47 -5.68 -4.00
C GLU A 979 35.51 -4.53 -4.33
N VAL A 980 36.03 -3.30 -4.41
CA VAL A 980 35.24 -2.10 -4.73
C VAL A 980 35.56 -1.63 -6.15
N PHE A 981 34.51 -1.37 -6.92
CA PHE A 981 34.55 -0.91 -8.30
C PHE A 981 33.35 0.00 -8.59
N GLN A 982 33.62 1.16 -9.22
CA GLN A 982 32.58 2.15 -9.57
C GLN A 982 31.75 2.57 -8.35
N GLY A 983 32.42 2.76 -7.21
CA GLY A 983 31.81 3.20 -5.96
C GLY A 983 30.98 2.14 -5.25
N LYS A 984 30.96 0.88 -5.73
CA LYS A 984 30.20 -0.23 -5.12
C LYS A 984 31.07 -1.46 -4.91
N GLY A 985 30.70 -2.30 -3.95
CA GLY A 985 31.41 -3.54 -3.70
C GLY A 985 31.43 -3.93 -2.23
N ARG A 986 32.50 -4.59 -1.81
CA ARG A 986 32.67 -5.07 -0.44
C ARG A 986 34.13 -5.07 0.01
N PHE A 987 34.34 -5.11 1.32
CA PHE A 987 35.66 -5.27 1.92
C PHE A 987 35.56 -5.89 3.32
N LYS A 988 36.65 -6.46 3.81
CA LYS A 988 36.79 -6.89 5.23
C LYS A 988 37.72 -5.93 5.96
N ALA A 989 37.35 -5.54 7.17
CA ALA A 989 38.17 -4.74 8.07
C ALA A 989 37.70 -4.92 9.52
N ASP A 990 38.55 -4.56 10.48
CA ASP A 990 38.12 -4.32 11.87
C ASP A 990 37.94 -2.82 12.05
N LEU A 991 36.70 -2.36 12.21
CA LEU A 991 36.35 -0.94 12.23
C LEU A 991 35.72 -0.56 13.58
N PRO A 992 36.01 0.65 14.10
CA PRO A 992 35.29 1.17 15.24
C PRO A 992 33.82 1.40 14.91
N SER A 993 32.96 1.37 15.93
CA SER A 993 31.50 1.41 15.78
C SER A 993 30.96 2.57 14.95
N HIS A 994 31.58 3.75 15.04
CA HIS A 994 31.16 4.93 14.28
C HIS A 994 31.38 4.76 12.77
N LEU A 995 32.53 4.21 12.33
CA LEU A 995 32.79 3.91 10.92
C LEU A 995 31.97 2.71 10.44
N ALA A 996 31.87 1.67 11.26
CA ALA A 996 31.07 0.49 10.96
C ALA A 996 29.60 0.86 10.69
N SER A 997 29.06 1.88 11.39
CA SER A 997 27.68 2.33 11.22
C SER A 997 27.34 2.94 9.86
N LEU A 998 28.35 3.31 9.05
CA LEU A 998 28.16 3.80 7.68
C LEU A 998 27.77 2.68 6.72
N PHE A 999 28.06 1.42 7.07
CA PHE A 999 27.92 0.27 6.19
C PHE A 999 26.93 -0.74 6.76
N SER A 1000 26.24 -1.44 5.87
CA SER A 1000 25.64 -2.74 6.20
C SER A 1000 26.70 -3.83 6.14
N HIS A 1001 26.50 -4.92 6.86
CA HIS A 1001 27.42 -6.07 6.82
C HIS A 1001 26.70 -7.35 6.38
N TYR A 1002 27.43 -8.23 5.73
CA TYR A 1002 27.03 -9.60 5.43
C TYR A 1002 28.20 -10.52 5.78
N GLU A 1003 27.99 -11.44 6.72
CA GLU A 1003 29.08 -12.20 7.36
C GLU A 1003 30.18 -11.24 7.84
N ASP A 1004 31.43 -11.44 7.43
CA ASP A 1004 32.56 -10.57 7.81
C ASP A 1004 32.81 -9.39 6.84
N TYR A 1005 31.93 -9.17 5.86
CA TYR A 1005 32.11 -8.11 4.85
C TYR A 1005 31.27 -6.88 5.16
N TYR A 1006 31.87 -5.70 5.04
CA TYR A 1006 31.15 -4.43 4.89
C TYR A 1006 30.76 -4.22 3.44
N LEU A 1007 29.52 -3.81 3.21
CA LEU A 1007 28.93 -3.63 1.89
C LEU A 1007 28.91 -2.16 1.49
N ILE A 1008 29.20 -1.86 0.23
CA ILE A 1008 29.19 -0.52 -0.33
C ILE A 1008 28.19 -0.51 -1.50
N ASP A 1009 27.08 0.19 -1.31
CA ASP A 1009 26.02 0.48 -2.29
C ASP A 1009 25.43 1.88 -2.03
N PRO A 1010 26.23 2.96 -2.20
CA PRO A 1010 25.78 4.32 -1.95
C PRO A 1010 24.92 4.85 -3.10
N SER A 1011 23.97 5.73 -2.78
CA SER A 1011 23.27 6.54 -3.76
C SER A 1011 24.20 7.65 -4.29
N TYR A 1012 23.88 8.25 -5.45
CA TYR A 1012 24.66 9.40 -5.93
C TYR A 1012 24.74 10.52 -4.88
N ASP A 1013 23.63 10.80 -4.20
CA ASP A 1013 23.59 11.81 -3.15
C ASP A 1013 24.42 11.40 -1.93
N ALA A 1014 24.33 10.15 -1.47
CA ALA A 1014 25.11 9.67 -0.35
C ALA A 1014 26.62 9.75 -0.62
N MET A 1015 27.07 9.55 -1.86
CA MET A 1015 28.47 9.79 -2.23
C MET A 1015 28.86 11.25 -2.06
N ARG A 1016 28.00 12.20 -2.47
CA ARG A 1016 28.25 13.64 -2.32
C ARG A 1016 28.25 14.07 -0.85
N ASP A 1017 27.25 13.62 -0.09
CA ASP A 1017 27.12 13.85 1.34
C ASP A 1017 28.37 13.33 2.08
N PHE A 1018 28.85 12.13 1.72
CA PHE A 1018 30.09 11.57 2.26
C PHE A 1018 31.31 12.43 1.93
N ILE A 1019 31.47 12.89 0.70
CA ILE A 1019 32.61 13.72 0.26
C ILE A 1019 32.66 15.04 1.04
N GLU A 1020 31.51 15.68 1.24
CA GLU A 1020 31.40 16.99 1.89
C GLU A 1020 31.52 16.92 3.43
N THR A 1021 31.31 15.75 4.05
CA THR A 1021 31.37 15.64 5.52
C THR A 1021 32.83 15.73 6.03
N GLU A 1022 33.16 16.76 6.81
CA GLU A 1022 34.46 16.90 7.49
C GLU A 1022 34.53 16.02 8.75
N GLY A 1023 35.72 15.47 9.08
CA GLY A 1023 35.98 14.86 10.40
C GLY A 1023 35.49 13.42 10.63
N ILE A 1024 35.25 12.62 9.58
CA ILE A 1024 35.00 11.16 9.72
C ILE A 1024 36.31 10.35 9.85
N ALA A 1025 37.47 10.99 9.64
CA ALA A 1025 38.79 10.35 9.65
C ALA A 1025 39.37 10.17 11.06
#